data_AF-A0A2V8Y8D8-F1
#
_entry.id   AF-A0A2V8Y8D8-F1
#
_cell.length_a   1.000
_cell.length_b   1.000
_cell.length_c   1.000
_cell.angle_alpha   90.00
_cell.angle_beta   90.00
_cell.angle_gamma   90.00
#
_symmetry.space_group_name_H-M   'P 1'
#
loop_
_entity.id
_entity.type
_entity.pdbx_description
1 polymer ?
#
loop_
_entity_poly.entity_id
_entity_poly.type
_entity_poly.pdbx_seq_one_letter_code
_entity_poly.pdbx_strand_id
1 'polypeptide(L)'
;MEDSLNDKTRRTQRTFALSLLFFFTLQAGPVWAQSENSLAQRIQKVISRPEFAHANFGIEFHSLDTGKVVYSLNGDKLFVPASTTKTLTEGTVLAKLGADYLFHTRVYHAGAIDKHGTLKGDLILVASGDPNLSNRIQPDGTLAFVDEDHSYGGPALPGDPLAVIKELAKDVAAKGIHRIQGRVLIDTSLSPDGPREGGTNVVMSSIMINDNVIDLLLAPGAKEGDPISLKTSPQTSYVIFVNRLTTSAAGTKPSFESPEFTSNADGSVSVTLTGSLPIGFKPQPAAIAVPSPTKFAETVFREALVGAGIEIKPSSGAAPTDFVLLARFYTAENQVAEHVSPPLSEEIKVTLKVSQNLHAGMGPYLLGALVAKDTKNPLDAGFHVEHDFLQAAKLDLSGSGQGDGAGGDWADLFSPDFMVHYLTYWTTRPDYEVFFKALPVLGKDGTLVKIQVNAPAAGHVFAKTGTFGSEDKLNGKLMLNGKGLVGYVITKDNKKLAFAAYVNHVTLPPDMEAAQTVAGEALGEIAGAAYDADLSGSAGAETAYDLLIRNGHIIDGTGNPWFAGDVAVNGGRIAAVGDLHDAHAKREIDAQGRIVAPGFIDMLGQSEVSLLLDNRSLSKLSQGITTEITGEGGSIAPQNEKTLAPMKPFLDHYKLSVDWTTLDGYFRRLEKQGTPLNIGTYVGSAQVREAVIGDDDRPPTPAELEQMKMLVEQAMKDGALGVSSALIYPPNIYAKTDELIALAHVASKYGGLYATHMRSEGASEMAALAEAIRIGREANLPVEVFHLKVSGKSRWGSMKNVAAAIQNARDSGLDIAADMYPYPAGATALASALPPWVADGGVQKLLERLKDPAVRARIKKEFARDHPDWENLFYDCGGGSGVLISSVEKAELKQFEGKTVEDVSKAWKKTPEDTLMDFVLADSAQTGAIYFMASEEDLGTGLSQPWTSIGLDANEMSLDGPTYEAHAHPRTFGSVPRFLGHYVRDGHLLPLEAAIRKITSLPAQREHLEGRGLLKPGYFADVTIFDPATIIDHATFVKPDQLSEGIDFTIVNGQVEYDHGKLTGAAAGKVLRGRGWQASNN
;
A
#
# COMPACT_ATOMS: atom_id res chain seq x y z
N MET A 1 -20.30 66.72 -10.73
CA MET A 1 -19.84 66.18 -9.44
C MET A 1 -19.03 64.90 -9.72
N GLU A 2 -17.99 64.94 -10.55
CA GLU A 2 -16.74 65.77 -10.51
C GLU A 2 -16.00 65.58 -9.18
N ASP A 3 -14.70 65.33 -9.09
CA ASP A 3 -13.60 65.20 -10.05
C ASP A 3 -12.44 64.55 -9.26
N SER A 4 -11.72 63.56 -9.79
CA SER A 4 -10.46 63.70 -10.55
C SER A 4 -9.23 64.17 -9.75
N LEU A 5 -8.32 63.21 -9.54
CA LEU A 5 -6.88 63.22 -9.89
C LEU A 5 -5.84 64.06 -9.12
N ASN A 6 -4.70 63.37 -8.96
CA ASN A 6 -3.30 63.82 -8.79
C ASN A 6 -2.84 64.29 -7.40
N ASP A 7 -1.59 64.13 -7.01
CA ASP A 7 -0.49 63.18 -7.25
C ASP A 7 0.53 63.51 -6.14
N LYS A 8 1.26 62.50 -5.66
CA LYS A 8 2.54 62.52 -4.92
C LYS A 8 2.97 63.80 -4.16
N THR A 9 3.30 63.62 -2.87
CA THR A 9 4.72 63.60 -2.43
C THR A 9 4.91 63.05 -1.01
N ARG A 10 5.99 62.29 -0.85
CA ARG A 10 6.51 61.56 0.33
C ARG A 10 6.82 62.46 1.54
N ARG A 11 6.65 61.93 2.77
CA ARG A 11 7.76 61.70 3.73
C ARG A 11 7.31 61.03 5.05
N THR A 12 7.85 59.82 5.25
CA THR A 12 8.48 59.25 6.47
C THR A 12 7.83 59.34 7.87
N GLN A 13 7.78 58.14 8.46
CA GLN A 13 8.01 57.74 9.87
C GLN A 13 6.95 58.08 10.93
N ARG A 14 6.49 57.04 11.64
CA ARG A 14 6.26 57.04 13.10
C ARG A 14 6.18 55.64 13.70
N THR A 15 7.15 55.36 14.56
CA THR A 15 7.25 54.33 15.61
C THR A 15 6.62 54.83 16.92
N PHE A 16 6.15 53.92 17.80
CA PHE A 16 6.13 53.97 19.28
C PHE A 16 5.54 52.61 19.77
N ALA A 17 6.30 51.63 20.31
CA ALA A 17 6.87 51.43 21.66
C ALA A 17 5.77 51.21 22.76
N LEU A 18 5.79 50.23 23.69
CA LEU A 18 6.81 49.77 24.67
C LEU A 18 6.22 48.51 25.39
N SER A 19 6.93 47.46 25.85
CA SER A 19 7.70 47.42 27.12
C SER A 19 8.38 46.05 27.41
N LEU A 20 9.69 46.09 27.74
CA LEU A 20 10.49 45.41 28.82
C LEU A 20 10.27 43.90 29.16
N LEU A 21 11.25 43.01 29.47
CA LEU A 21 12.72 43.03 29.67
C LEU A 21 13.22 41.55 29.85
N PHE A 22 14.30 41.14 29.14
CA PHE A 22 15.53 40.40 29.54
C PHE A 22 15.58 39.44 30.79
N PHE A 23 16.40 38.38 30.93
CA PHE A 23 17.71 37.94 30.38
C PHE A 23 17.96 36.46 30.84
N PHE A 24 18.49 35.56 30.00
CA PHE A 24 19.69 34.73 30.25
C PHE A 24 20.03 33.87 29.02
N THR A 25 21.26 34.05 28.53
CA THR A 25 21.88 33.43 27.36
C THR A 25 22.62 32.13 27.73
N LEU A 26 22.47 31.08 26.93
CA LEU A 26 23.44 29.97 26.83
C LEU A 26 23.59 29.58 25.35
N GLN A 27 24.75 29.97 24.81
CA GLN A 27 25.49 29.45 23.66
C GLN A 27 24.75 28.50 22.70
N ALA A 28 24.16 29.07 21.65
CA ALA A 28 24.04 28.34 20.38
C ALA A 28 25.41 28.37 19.70
N GLY A 29 26.06 27.21 19.57
CA GLY A 29 27.18 27.06 18.65
C GLY A 29 26.76 27.42 17.22
N PRO A 30 27.71 27.71 16.31
CA PRO A 30 27.35 27.93 14.92
C PRO A 30 26.65 26.66 14.43
N VAL A 31 25.36 26.77 14.11
CA VAL A 31 24.69 25.75 13.30
C VAL A 31 25.41 25.82 11.96
N TRP A 32 26.30 24.86 11.73
CA TRP A 32 26.83 24.60 10.41
C TRP A 32 25.62 24.25 9.55
N ALA A 33 25.21 25.17 8.68
CA ALA A 33 24.28 24.86 7.62
C ALA A 33 24.95 23.77 6.78
N GLN A 34 24.56 22.51 7.00
CA GLN A 34 24.94 21.38 6.17
C GLN A 34 24.54 21.74 4.73
N SER A 35 25.51 21.85 3.83
CA SER A 35 25.24 22.05 2.40
C SER A 35 24.47 20.84 1.85
N GLU A 36 23.27 21.06 1.30
CA GLU A 36 22.39 20.07 0.67
C GLU A 36 23.05 19.45 -0.59
N ASN A 37 23.91 18.43 -0.41
CA ASN A 37 24.77 17.95 -1.51
C ASN A 37 24.31 16.64 -2.19
N SER A 38 23.59 15.74 -1.50
CA SER A 38 23.23 14.43 -2.09
C SER A 38 21.94 14.47 -2.92
N LEU A 39 21.86 13.66 -3.97
CA LEU A 39 20.66 13.49 -4.79
C LEU A 39 19.45 13.03 -3.96
N ALA A 40 19.68 12.12 -3.01
CA ALA A 40 18.67 11.57 -2.10
C ALA A 40 17.90 12.64 -1.32
N GLN A 41 18.64 13.55 -0.67
CA GLN A 41 18.06 14.59 0.19
C GLN A 41 17.22 15.57 -0.63
N ARG A 42 17.66 15.89 -1.84
CA ARG A 42 16.96 16.78 -2.76
C ARG A 42 15.66 16.15 -3.24
N ILE A 43 15.68 14.87 -3.61
CA ILE A 43 14.45 14.14 -3.98
C ILE A 43 13.49 14.03 -2.79
N GLN A 44 14.00 13.70 -1.60
CA GLN A 44 13.19 13.57 -0.38
C GLN A 44 12.41 14.86 -0.07
N LYS A 45 13.04 16.02 -0.25
CA LYS A 45 12.44 17.35 -0.04
C LYS A 45 11.28 17.64 -1.00
N VAL A 46 11.31 17.08 -2.21
CA VAL A 46 10.23 17.21 -3.19
C VAL A 46 9.07 16.28 -2.83
N ILE A 47 9.36 15.00 -2.59
CA ILE A 47 8.31 14.00 -2.37
C ILE A 47 7.60 14.16 -1.01
N SER A 48 8.22 14.85 -0.04
CA SER A 48 7.62 15.10 1.27
C SER A 48 6.70 16.32 1.33
N ARG A 49 6.41 16.99 0.20
CA ARG A 49 5.54 18.18 0.20
C ARG A 49 4.09 17.80 0.53
N PRO A 50 3.33 18.67 1.25
CA PRO A 50 1.98 18.33 1.72
C PRO A 50 1.00 17.90 0.63
N GLU A 51 1.10 18.47 -0.57
CA GLU A 51 0.30 18.11 -1.74
C GLU A 51 0.49 16.65 -2.20
N PHE A 52 1.57 16.00 -1.77
CA PHE A 52 1.88 14.61 -2.11
C PHE A 52 1.72 13.63 -0.93
N ALA A 53 1.09 14.04 0.17
CA ALA A 53 0.95 13.21 1.37
C ALA A 53 0.25 11.85 1.14
N HIS A 54 -0.50 11.71 0.06
CA HIS A 54 -1.20 10.47 -0.34
C HIS A 54 -0.77 9.94 -1.71
N ALA A 55 0.26 10.54 -2.31
CA ALA A 55 0.75 10.16 -3.63
C ALA A 55 1.72 8.99 -3.53
N ASN A 56 1.81 8.20 -4.61
CA ASN A 56 2.81 7.16 -4.76
C ASN A 56 3.90 7.64 -5.70
N PHE A 57 5.16 7.64 -5.27
CA PHE A 57 6.32 7.95 -6.12
C PHE A 57 7.08 6.70 -6.52
N GLY A 58 7.51 6.65 -7.78
CA GLY A 58 8.47 5.69 -8.31
C GLY A 58 9.57 6.44 -9.04
N ILE A 59 10.82 6.31 -8.61
CA ILE A 59 11.93 7.11 -9.14
C ILE A 59 13.16 6.22 -9.25
N GLU A 60 13.82 6.24 -10.40
CA GLU A 60 15.12 5.61 -10.57
C GLU A 60 16.05 6.46 -11.44
N PHE A 61 17.32 6.54 -11.05
CA PHE A 61 18.42 7.11 -11.82
C PHE A 61 19.47 6.03 -12.04
N HIS A 62 19.90 5.85 -13.27
CA HIS A 62 20.90 4.88 -13.68
C HIS A 62 22.06 5.59 -14.40
N SER A 63 23.28 5.39 -13.92
CA SER A 63 24.48 5.97 -14.52
C SER A 63 24.84 5.20 -15.78
N LEU A 64 24.83 5.90 -16.92
CA LEU A 64 25.22 5.32 -18.20
C LEU A 64 26.74 5.14 -18.32
N ASP A 65 27.50 5.95 -17.58
CA ASP A 65 28.97 5.87 -17.58
C ASP A 65 29.47 4.65 -16.78
N THR A 66 28.76 4.28 -15.71
CA THR A 66 29.19 3.19 -14.81
C THR A 66 28.33 1.92 -14.90
N GLY A 67 27.16 2.00 -15.51
CA GLY A 67 26.18 0.90 -15.55
C GLY A 67 25.58 0.56 -14.19
N LYS A 68 25.49 1.54 -13.28
CA LYS A 68 24.99 1.37 -11.91
C LYS A 68 23.80 2.26 -11.62
N VAL A 69 22.87 1.76 -10.81
CA VAL A 69 21.81 2.57 -10.22
C VAL A 69 22.41 3.59 -9.27
N VAL A 70 22.08 4.86 -9.49
CA VAL A 70 22.51 6.04 -8.72
C VAL A 70 21.49 6.36 -7.62
N TYR A 71 20.21 6.17 -7.89
CA TYR A 71 19.12 6.37 -6.92
C TYR A 71 17.95 5.47 -7.32
N SER A 72 17.28 4.85 -6.34
CA SER A 72 16.03 4.13 -6.59
C SER A 72 15.05 4.32 -5.42
N LEU A 73 13.78 4.52 -5.74
CA LEU A 73 12.64 4.58 -4.84
C LEU A 73 11.49 3.87 -5.55
N ASN A 74 11.02 2.75 -5.00
CA ASN A 74 9.98 1.91 -5.61
C ASN A 74 10.27 1.56 -7.09
N GLY A 75 11.55 1.34 -7.42
CA GLY A 75 12.00 1.12 -8.79
C GLY A 75 11.35 -0.10 -9.47
N ASP A 76 10.96 -1.10 -8.68
CA ASP A 76 10.32 -2.33 -9.13
C ASP A 76 8.77 -2.27 -9.17
N LYS A 77 8.15 -1.16 -8.74
CA LYS A 77 6.68 -1.03 -8.69
C LYS A 77 6.14 -0.47 -9.99
N LEU A 78 4.98 -0.96 -10.40
CA LEU A 78 4.28 -0.49 -11.60
C LEU A 78 3.56 0.83 -11.34
N PHE A 79 3.75 1.80 -12.24
CA PHE A 79 3.08 3.10 -12.22
C PHE A 79 2.35 3.35 -13.54
N VAL A 80 1.27 4.12 -13.46
CA VAL A 80 0.56 4.64 -14.64
C VAL A 80 1.49 5.65 -15.34
N PRO A 81 2.05 5.32 -16.52
CA PRO A 81 3.14 6.06 -17.12
C PRO A 81 2.64 7.27 -17.93
N ALA A 82 1.35 7.26 -18.29
CA ALA A 82 0.74 8.20 -19.21
C ALA A 82 1.59 8.34 -20.49
N SER A 83 1.66 9.52 -21.12
CA SER A 83 2.42 9.72 -22.36
C SER A 83 3.94 9.49 -22.32
N THR A 84 4.51 9.04 -21.19
CA THR A 84 5.87 8.46 -21.23
C THR A 84 5.88 7.13 -22.00
N THR A 85 4.75 6.45 -22.18
CA THR A 85 4.57 5.29 -23.09
C THR A 85 5.09 5.55 -24.49
N LYS A 86 4.94 6.78 -24.99
CA LYS A 86 5.43 7.16 -26.32
C LYS A 86 6.94 6.94 -26.48
N THR A 87 7.71 6.95 -25.39
CA THR A 87 9.14 6.61 -25.47
C THR A 87 9.37 5.18 -25.93
N LEU A 88 8.52 4.23 -25.50
CA LEU A 88 8.56 2.84 -25.92
C LEU A 88 8.10 2.71 -27.37
N THR A 89 6.90 3.21 -27.65
CA THR A 89 6.24 3.13 -28.97
C THR A 89 7.10 3.75 -30.07
N GLU A 90 7.51 5.01 -29.91
CA GLU A 90 8.29 5.72 -30.93
C GLU A 90 9.71 5.17 -31.05
N GLY A 91 10.27 4.68 -29.94
CA GLY A 91 11.52 3.95 -30.00
C GLY A 91 11.39 2.69 -30.85
N THR A 92 10.34 1.89 -30.66
CA THR A 92 10.10 0.68 -31.45
C THR A 92 9.89 1.02 -32.93
N VAL A 93 9.07 2.03 -33.24
CA VAL A 93 8.84 2.52 -34.61
C VAL A 93 10.15 2.92 -35.27
N LEU A 94 10.96 3.75 -34.60
CA LEU A 94 12.29 4.15 -35.06
C LEU A 94 13.20 2.94 -35.28
N ALA A 95 13.22 2.01 -34.34
CA ALA A 95 14.10 0.86 -34.37
C ALA A 95 13.78 -0.16 -35.49
N LYS A 96 12.50 -0.24 -35.90
CA LYS A 96 12.01 -1.23 -36.87
C LYS A 96 11.89 -0.68 -38.29
N LEU A 97 11.52 0.59 -38.44
CA LEU A 97 11.42 1.23 -39.75
C LEU A 97 12.74 1.91 -40.16
N GLY A 98 13.49 2.47 -39.21
CA GLY A 98 14.73 3.21 -39.44
C GLY A 98 14.51 4.73 -39.53
N ALA A 99 15.51 5.50 -39.09
CA ALA A 99 15.45 6.96 -39.00
C ALA A 99 15.22 7.67 -40.35
N ASP A 100 15.68 7.04 -41.44
CA ASP A 100 15.59 7.52 -42.82
C ASP A 100 14.36 6.99 -43.58
N TYR A 101 13.46 6.27 -42.91
CA TYR A 101 12.24 5.79 -43.51
C TYR A 101 11.39 6.97 -44.02
N LEU A 102 10.87 6.82 -45.24
CA LEU A 102 10.03 7.82 -45.91
C LEU A 102 8.66 7.20 -46.19
N PHE A 103 7.60 7.92 -45.83
CA PHE A 103 6.25 7.58 -46.25
C PHE A 103 6.03 8.07 -47.69
N HIS A 104 5.36 7.25 -48.49
CA HIS A 104 5.12 7.52 -49.89
C HIS A 104 3.62 7.52 -50.19
N THR A 105 3.01 8.70 -50.10
CA THR A 105 1.58 8.91 -50.39
C THR A 105 1.43 9.14 -51.90
N ARG A 106 0.88 8.14 -52.61
CA ARG A 106 0.84 8.11 -54.07
C ARG A 106 -0.57 8.26 -54.63
N VAL A 107 -0.67 8.85 -55.81
CA VAL A 107 -1.93 8.97 -56.56
C VAL A 107 -1.82 8.17 -57.85
N TYR A 108 -2.78 7.28 -58.07
CA TYR A 108 -2.87 6.44 -59.26
C TYR A 108 -4.16 6.70 -60.04
N HIS A 109 -4.11 6.45 -61.35
CA HIS A 109 -5.33 6.36 -62.16
C HIS A 109 -5.72 4.91 -62.44
N ALA A 110 -7.01 4.61 -62.33
CA ALA A 110 -7.61 3.32 -62.65
C ALA A 110 -8.54 3.46 -63.86
N GLY A 111 -7.94 3.58 -65.04
CA GLY A 111 -8.64 3.81 -66.32
C GLY A 111 -7.74 4.44 -67.36
N ALA A 112 -8.19 4.50 -68.61
CA ALA A 112 -7.42 5.13 -69.69
C ALA A 112 -7.55 6.66 -69.66
N ILE A 113 -6.44 7.36 -69.90
CA ILE A 113 -6.41 8.82 -70.14
C ILE A 113 -6.43 9.03 -71.65
N ASP A 114 -7.41 9.78 -72.16
CA ASP A 114 -7.47 10.09 -73.59
C ASP A 114 -6.58 11.29 -73.98
N LYS A 115 -6.46 11.54 -75.29
CA LYS A 115 -5.65 12.62 -75.86
C LYS A 115 -6.05 14.04 -75.42
N HIS A 116 -7.21 14.19 -74.77
CA HIS A 116 -7.70 15.47 -74.24
C HIS A 116 -7.48 15.59 -72.73
N GLY A 117 -6.76 14.64 -72.12
CA GLY A 117 -6.53 14.62 -70.67
C GLY A 117 -7.74 14.17 -69.86
N THR A 118 -8.70 13.47 -70.49
CA THR A 118 -9.86 12.93 -69.76
C THR A 118 -9.55 11.52 -69.25
N LEU A 119 -9.54 11.36 -67.93
CA LEU A 119 -9.47 10.06 -67.26
C LEU A 119 -10.83 9.37 -67.29
N LYS A 120 -10.92 8.25 -68.03
CA LYS A 120 -12.09 7.37 -68.10
C LYS A 120 -12.03 6.30 -67.02
N GLY A 121 -12.04 6.73 -65.76
CA GLY A 121 -11.91 5.84 -64.61
C GLY A 121 -11.73 6.60 -63.30
N ASP A 122 -11.37 5.86 -62.25
CA ASP A 122 -11.20 6.39 -60.90
C ASP A 122 -9.78 6.97 -60.71
N LEU A 123 -9.65 8.00 -59.88
CA LEU A 123 -8.39 8.51 -59.35
C LEU A 123 -8.29 8.10 -57.88
N ILE A 124 -7.16 7.53 -57.48
CA ILE A 124 -7.01 6.88 -56.16
C ILE A 124 -5.80 7.47 -55.46
N LEU A 125 -6.01 8.10 -54.31
CA LEU A 125 -4.94 8.50 -53.38
C LEU A 125 -4.75 7.38 -52.36
N VAL A 126 -3.55 6.82 -52.28
CA VAL A 126 -3.22 5.71 -51.37
C VAL A 126 -2.62 6.26 -50.09
N ALA A 127 -3.32 6.03 -48.98
CA ALA A 127 -2.90 6.47 -47.66
C ALA A 127 -1.74 5.60 -47.17
N SER A 128 -0.59 6.23 -47.00
CA SER A 128 0.66 5.53 -46.69
C SER A 128 0.94 5.39 -45.19
N GLY A 129 0.11 6.00 -44.34
CA GLY A 129 0.39 6.15 -42.91
C GLY A 129 1.18 7.41 -42.57
N ASP A 130 1.43 8.30 -43.53
CA ASP A 130 2.13 9.58 -43.30
C ASP A 130 1.38 10.48 -42.30
N PRO A 131 1.95 10.78 -41.13
CA PRO A 131 1.33 11.64 -40.12
C PRO A 131 1.38 13.13 -40.47
N ASN A 132 2.15 13.55 -41.48
CA ASN A 132 2.43 14.95 -41.78
C ASN A 132 1.90 15.42 -43.13
N LEU A 133 0.70 14.99 -43.53
CA LEU A 133 -0.03 15.64 -44.62
C LEU A 133 -0.60 17.00 -44.13
N SER A 134 0.30 17.93 -43.82
CA SER A 134 0.04 19.18 -43.11
C SER A 134 0.98 20.30 -43.57
N ASN A 135 0.89 21.48 -42.92
CA ASN A 135 1.81 22.60 -43.11
C ASN A 135 3.06 22.55 -42.20
N ARG A 136 3.34 21.42 -41.55
CA ARG A 136 4.55 21.25 -40.72
C ARG A 136 5.83 21.24 -41.57
N ILE A 137 5.76 20.71 -42.79
CA ILE A 137 6.92 20.51 -43.67
C ILE A 137 7.55 21.85 -44.07
N GLN A 138 8.83 22.01 -43.71
CA GLN A 138 9.64 23.18 -44.04
C GLN A 138 10.44 22.97 -45.33
N PRO A 139 10.86 24.04 -46.03
CA PRO A 139 11.65 23.93 -47.26
C PRO A 139 12.99 23.19 -47.13
N ASP A 140 13.55 23.11 -45.92
CA ASP A 140 14.80 22.39 -45.64
C ASP A 140 14.59 20.90 -45.32
N GLY A 141 13.34 20.41 -45.39
CA GLY A 141 12.99 19.02 -45.11
C GLY A 141 12.76 18.72 -43.63
N THR A 142 12.78 19.73 -42.75
CA THR A 142 12.43 19.57 -41.33
C THR A 142 10.93 19.73 -41.08
N LEU A 143 10.46 19.28 -39.91
CA LEU A 143 9.09 19.52 -39.45
C LEU A 143 9.03 20.62 -38.39
N ALA A 144 8.18 21.61 -38.62
CA ALA A 144 7.87 22.65 -37.65
C ALA A 144 6.88 22.16 -36.58
N PHE A 145 7.03 22.68 -35.37
CA PHE A 145 6.10 22.51 -34.28
C PHE A 145 6.12 23.75 -33.38
N VAL A 146 5.10 23.87 -32.53
CA VAL A 146 5.03 24.82 -31.41
C VAL A 146 4.90 24.01 -30.12
N ASP A 147 5.38 24.54 -29.00
CA ASP A 147 5.47 23.76 -27.74
C ASP A 147 4.10 23.33 -27.20
N GLU A 148 3.06 24.13 -27.46
CA GLU A 148 1.65 23.77 -27.24
C GLU A 148 1.02 23.50 -28.60
N ASP A 149 0.81 22.22 -28.90
CA ASP A 149 0.32 21.81 -30.20
C ASP A 149 -1.17 22.10 -30.39
N HIS A 150 -1.56 22.42 -31.63
CA HIS A 150 -2.93 22.79 -31.99
C HIS A 150 -3.96 21.69 -31.66
N SER A 151 -3.55 20.42 -31.67
CA SER A 151 -4.40 19.29 -31.29
C SER A 151 -4.88 19.36 -29.82
N TYR A 152 -4.17 20.11 -28.98
CA TYR A 152 -4.50 20.32 -27.56
C TYR A 152 -4.98 21.75 -27.26
N GLY A 153 -5.42 22.48 -28.29
CA GLY A 153 -5.86 23.87 -28.15
C GLY A 153 -4.73 24.90 -28.15
N GLY A 154 -3.53 24.53 -28.58
CA GLY A 154 -2.46 25.46 -28.89
C GLY A 154 -2.67 26.22 -30.22
N PRO A 155 -1.79 27.17 -30.56
CA PRO A 155 -1.89 27.88 -31.83
C PRO A 155 -1.54 26.98 -33.03
N ALA A 156 -2.35 27.05 -34.10
CA ALA A 156 -2.02 26.43 -35.38
C ALA A 156 -0.74 27.04 -35.99
N LEU A 157 0.03 26.21 -36.69
CA LEU A 157 1.20 26.67 -37.42
C LEU A 157 0.79 27.63 -38.55
N PRO A 158 1.58 28.67 -38.84
CA PRO A 158 1.35 29.52 -40.00
C PRO A 158 1.41 28.72 -41.31
N GLY A 159 0.53 29.05 -42.26
CA GLY A 159 0.50 28.41 -43.57
C GLY A 159 -0.82 27.73 -43.87
N ASP A 160 -0.86 26.99 -44.97
CA ASP A 160 -2.04 26.27 -45.44
C ASP A 160 -1.94 24.80 -45.05
N PRO A 161 -2.77 24.30 -44.11
CA PRO A 161 -2.70 22.91 -43.65
C PRO A 161 -3.02 21.89 -44.75
N LEU A 162 -3.54 22.32 -45.91
CA LEU A 162 -3.77 21.48 -47.09
C LEU A 162 -2.67 21.60 -48.15
N ALA A 163 -1.51 22.20 -47.84
CA ALA A 163 -0.45 22.44 -48.81
C ALA A 163 -0.02 21.17 -49.56
N VAL A 164 0.19 20.06 -48.84
CA VAL A 164 0.57 18.76 -49.45
C VAL A 164 -0.51 18.24 -50.38
N ILE A 165 -1.77 18.28 -49.95
CA ILE A 165 -2.93 17.81 -50.74
C ILE A 165 -3.11 18.66 -52.01
N LYS A 166 -2.92 19.99 -51.90
CA LYS A 166 -2.97 20.91 -53.03
C LYS A 166 -1.82 20.68 -54.02
N GLU A 167 -0.64 20.33 -53.53
CA GLU A 167 0.49 20.01 -54.41
C GLU A 167 0.27 18.70 -55.17
N LEU A 168 -0.18 17.63 -54.50
CA LEU A 168 -0.60 16.39 -55.15
C LEU A 168 -1.62 16.65 -56.27
N ALA A 169 -2.60 17.51 -56.04
CA ALA A 169 -3.59 17.89 -57.03
C ALA A 169 -3.00 18.64 -58.24
N LYS A 170 -2.03 19.54 -58.01
CA LYS A 170 -1.31 20.21 -59.10
C LYS A 170 -0.47 19.23 -59.91
N ASP A 171 0.18 18.27 -59.25
CA ASP A 171 0.98 17.24 -59.94
C ASP A 171 0.11 16.35 -60.82
N VAL A 172 -1.09 15.97 -60.35
CA VAL A 172 -2.08 15.27 -61.17
C VAL A 172 -2.43 16.09 -62.44
N ALA A 173 -2.65 17.39 -62.30
CA ALA A 173 -2.91 18.27 -63.45
C ALA A 173 -1.69 18.37 -64.38
N ALA A 174 -0.48 18.46 -63.81
CA ALA A 174 0.78 18.53 -64.56
C ALA A 174 1.09 17.24 -65.34
N LYS A 175 0.57 16.08 -64.89
CA LYS A 175 0.59 14.82 -65.65
C LYS A 175 -0.43 14.75 -66.79
N GLY A 176 -1.15 15.84 -67.07
CA GLY A 176 -2.04 15.97 -68.22
C GLY A 176 -3.45 15.46 -67.97
N ILE A 177 -3.86 15.26 -66.72
CA ILE A 177 -5.27 14.99 -66.37
C ILE A 177 -5.98 16.33 -66.18
N HIS A 178 -6.97 16.61 -67.02
CA HIS A 178 -7.78 17.83 -66.97
C HIS A 178 -9.26 17.56 -66.65
N ARG A 179 -9.70 16.31 -66.80
CA ARG A 179 -11.08 15.89 -66.49
C ARG A 179 -11.11 14.46 -65.94
N ILE A 180 -11.90 14.21 -64.90
CA ILE A 180 -12.12 12.88 -64.30
C ILE A 180 -13.58 12.47 -64.48
N GLN A 181 -13.82 11.33 -65.15
CA GLN A 181 -15.17 10.79 -65.36
C GLN A 181 -15.59 9.75 -64.31
N GLY A 182 -14.64 9.18 -63.56
CA GLY A 182 -14.91 8.28 -62.45
C GLY A 182 -14.87 8.99 -61.09
N ARG A 183 -14.61 8.20 -60.03
CA ARG A 183 -14.58 8.63 -58.64
C ARG A 183 -13.18 9.10 -58.25
N VAL A 184 -13.12 9.98 -57.25
CA VAL A 184 -11.89 10.23 -56.48
C VAL A 184 -12.01 9.40 -55.21
N LEU A 185 -11.03 8.55 -54.94
CA LEU A 185 -11.06 7.55 -53.88
C LEU A 185 -9.84 7.72 -52.98
N ILE A 186 -10.02 7.45 -51.69
CA ILE A 186 -8.93 7.38 -50.70
C ILE A 186 -8.82 5.92 -50.28
N ASP A 187 -7.68 5.30 -50.58
CA ASP A 187 -7.39 3.92 -50.17
C ASP A 187 -6.73 3.94 -48.78
N THR A 188 -7.51 3.60 -47.76
CA THR A 188 -7.05 3.44 -46.37
C THR A 188 -6.88 1.97 -45.97
N SER A 189 -6.70 1.06 -46.94
CA SER A 189 -6.54 -0.38 -46.66
C SER A 189 -5.32 -0.73 -45.80
N LEU A 190 -4.35 0.19 -45.65
CA LEU A 190 -3.24 0.04 -44.70
C LEU A 190 -3.74 0.01 -43.24
N SER A 191 -4.63 0.95 -42.90
CA SER A 191 -5.35 1.01 -41.63
C SER A 191 -6.58 1.92 -41.82
N PRO A 192 -7.80 1.37 -41.91
CA PRO A 192 -9.02 2.16 -42.10
C PRO A 192 -9.32 3.10 -40.92
N ASP A 193 -10.33 3.97 -41.08
CA ASP A 193 -10.88 4.76 -39.97
C ASP A 193 -11.30 3.82 -38.82
N GLY A 194 -10.61 3.93 -37.69
CA GLY A 194 -10.67 3.00 -36.57
C GLY A 194 -11.17 3.63 -35.27
N PRO A 195 -10.74 3.10 -34.11
CA PRO A 195 -11.09 3.69 -32.82
C PRO A 195 -10.50 5.10 -32.68
N ARG A 196 -11.02 5.85 -31.71
CA ARG A 196 -10.49 7.17 -31.34
C ARG A 196 -9.31 6.99 -30.40
N GLU A 197 -8.27 7.79 -30.56
CA GLU A 197 -7.15 7.77 -29.62
C GLU A 197 -7.56 8.39 -28.26
N GLY A 198 -6.90 7.93 -27.19
CA GLY A 198 -7.11 8.44 -25.85
C GLY A 198 -6.43 9.79 -25.61
N GLY A 199 -7.20 10.88 -25.62
CA GLY A 199 -6.73 12.21 -25.19
C GLY A 199 -7.35 13.38 -25.97
N THR A 200 -7.10 13.46 -27.27
CA THR A 200 -7.72 14.45 -28.19
C THR A 200 -8.99 13.93 -28.85
N ASN A 201 -9.26 12.62 -28.71
CA ASN A 201 -10.45 11.95 -29.21
C ASN A 201 -10.56 11.98 -30.75
N VAL A 202 -9.44 12.11 -31.46
CA VAL A 202 -9.39 12.05 -32.93
C VAL A 202 -9.48 10.61 -33.41
N VAL A 203 -10.04 10.41 -34.61
CA VAL A 203 -10.16 9.08 -35.22
C VAL A 203 -8.82 8.66 -35.80
N MET A 204 -8.34 7.48 -35.40
CA MET A 204 -7.11 6.88 -35.92
C MET A 204 -7.35 6.33 -37.33
N SER A 205 -6.49 6.67 -38.28
CA SER A 205 -6.59 6.26 -39.68
C SER A 205 -5.22 6.37 -40.36
N SER A 206 -4.98 5.57 -41.40
CA SER A 206 -3.76 5.66 -42.23
C SER A 206 -3.67 6.94 -43.06
N ILE A 207 -4.77 7.72 -43.14
CA ILE A 207 -4.79 9.05 -43.72
C ILE A 207 -4.89 10.10 -42.61
N MET A 208 -3.84 10.89 -42.43
CA MET A 208 -3.73 11.91 -41.38
C MET A 208 -3.45 13.27 -42.00
N ILE A 209 -4.50 14.08 -42.16
CA ILE A 209 -4.40 15.43 -42.74
C ILE A 209 -4.60 16.43 -41.62
N ASN A 210 -3.60 17.30 -41.42
CA ASN A 210 -3.60 18.28 -40.33
C ASN A 210 -3.96 17.65 -38.97
N ASP A 211 -3.32 16.52 -38.65
CA ASP A 211 -3.53 15.75 -37.41
C ASP A 211 -4.99 15.31 -37.18
N ASN A 212 -5.76 15.19 -38.27
CA ASN A 212 -7.20 14.89 -38.27
C ASN A 212 -8.02 15.87 -37.42
N VAL A 213 -7.62 17.13 -37.41
CA VAL A 213 -8.36 18.23 -36.79
C VAL A 213 -8.63 19.39 -37.75
N ILE A 214 -9.68 20.14 -37.43
CA ILE A 214 -9.95 21.46 -38.01
C ILE A 214 -9.71 22.50 -36.92
N ASP A 215 -8.78 23.42 -37.19
CA ASP A 215 -8.41 24.51 -36.30
C ASP A 215 -9.49 25.58 -36.30
N LEU A 216 -9.80 26.09 -35.11
CA LEU A 216 -10.71 27.21 -34.87
C LEU A 216 -9.97 28.33 -34.17
N LEU A 217 -10.25 29.57 -34.57
CA LEU A 217 -9.86 30.76 -33.83
C LEU A 217 -11.12 31.56 -33.46
N LEU A 218 -11.43 31.57 -32.16
CA LEU A 218 -12.60 32.20 -31.59
C LEU A 218 -12.25 33.59 -31.05
N ALA A 219 -12.99 34.63 -31.43
CA ALA A 219 -12.79 35.98 -30.89
C ALA A 219 -14.11 36.62 -30.43
N PRO A 220 -14.18 37.19 -29.21
CA PRO A 220 -15.39 37.85 -28.72
C PRO A 220 -15.74 39.08 -29.55
N GLY A 221 -17.03 39.40 -29.59
CA GLY A 221 -17.56 40.64 -30.14
C GLY A 221 -17.27 41.85 -29.24
N ALA A 222 -17.76 43.02 -29.66
CA ALA A 222 -17.49 44.28 -28.96
C ALA A 222 -18.41 44.50 -27.76
N LYS A 223 -19.59 43.87 -27.75
CA LYS A 223 -20.64 44.03 -26.73
C LYS A 223 -21.18 42.68 -26.29
N GLU A 224 -21.76 42.67 -25.10
CA GLU A 224 -22.47 41.51 -24.58
C GLU A 224 -23.65 41.14 -25.50
N GLY A 225 -23.81 39.85 -25.78
CA GLY A 225 -24.77 39.31 -26.74
C GLY A 225 -24.28 39.27 -28.20
N ASP A 226 -23.17 39.95 -28.55
CA ASP A 226 -22.62 39.88 -29.90
C ASP A 226 -22.18 38.44 -30.23
N PRO A 227 -22.34 37.96 -31.48
CA PRO A 227 -21.85 36.65 -31.87
C PRO A 227 -20.31 36.59 -31.80
N ILE A 228 -19.77 35.45 -31.39
CA ILE A 228 -18.32 35.20 -31.43
C ILE A 228 -17.88 35.02 -32.88
N SER A 229 -16.80 35.69 -33.28
CA SER A 229 -16.17 35.48 -34.58
C SER A 229 -15.49 34.12 -34.61
N LEU A 230 -15.84 33.30 -35.60
CA LEU A 230 -15.29 31.97 -35.83
C LEU A 230 -14.50 31.98 -37.13
N LYS A 231 -13.18 31.75 -37.04
CA LYS A 231 -12.34 31.45 -38.22
C LYS A 231 -11.91 30.00 -38.17
N THR A 232 -11.88 29.35 -39.32
CA THR A 232 -11.52 27.92 -39.43
C THR A 232 -10.37 27.72 -40.38
N SER A 233 -9.53 26.72 -40.10
CA SER A 233 -8.42 26.29 -40.96
C SER A 233 -8.27 24.76 -40.89
N PRO A 234 -8.32 24.03 -42.01
CA PRO A 234 -8.62 24.52 -43.34
C PRO A 234 -10.07 24.97 -43.51
N GLN A 235 -10.31 25.79 -44.55
CA GLN A 235 -11.66 26.01 -45.07
C GLN A 235 -12.00 24.90 -46.06
N THR A 236 -13.10 24.20 -45.83
CA THR A 236 -13.55 23.08 -46.65
C THR A 236 -15.06 22.93 -46.56
N SER A 237 -15.68 22.34 -47.58
CA SER A 237 -17.09 21.93 -47.57
C SER A 237 -17.37 20.68 -46.74
N TYR A 238 -16.32 19.97 -46.25
CA TYR A 238 -16.52 18.80 -45.41
C TYR A 238 -17.23 19.12 -44.08
N VAL A 239 -17.02 20.32 -43.54
CA VAL A 239 -17.59 20.73 -42.25
C VAL A 239 -18.45 21.98 -42.39
N ILE A 240 -19.62 21.98 -41.74
CA ILE A 240 -20.52 23.13 -41.68
C ILE A 240 -20.68 23.53 -40.22
N PHE A 241 -20.12 24.67 -39.82
CA PHE A 241 -20.24 25.16 -38.45
C PHE A 241 -21.54 25.93 -38.21
N VAL A 242 -22.32 25.48 -37.22
CA VAL A 242 -23.48 26.19 -36.69
C VAL A 242 -23.04 26.96 -35.44
N ASN A 243 -22.68 28.24 -35.63
CA ASN A 243 -22.16 29.08 -34.57
C ASN A 243 -23.30 29.64 -33.68
N ARG A 244 -23.45 29.08 -32.47
CA ARG A 244 -24.35 29.59 -31.40
C ARG A 244 -23.56 30.22 -30.24
N LEU A 245 -22.30 30.56 -30.46
CA LEU A 245 -21.43 31.17 -29.47
C LEU A 245 -21.73 32.67 -29.31
N THR A 246 -21.78 33.16 -28.07
CA THR A 246 -22.13 34.56 -27.75
C THR A 246 -21.08 35.25 -26.88
N THR A 247 -21.00 36.57 -26.97
CA THR A 247 -20.09 37.37 -26.15
C THR A 247 -20.72 37.66 -24.80
N SER A 248 -20.05 37.32 -23.70
CA SER A 248 -20.52 37.60 -22.34
C SER A 248 -19.88 38.87 -21.78
N ALA A 249 -20.38 39.35 -20.63
CA ALA A 249 -19.83 40.52 -19.94
C ALA A 249 -18.32 40.37 -19.63
N ALA A 250 -17.60 41.50 -19.59
CA ALA A 250 -16.20 41.51 -19.19
C ALA A 250 -16.01 40.93 -17.77
N GLY A 251 -14.99 40.11 -17.58
CA GLY A 251 -14.67 39.50 -16.28
C GLY A 251 -15.44 38.21 -15.94
N THR A 252 -16.37 37.75 -16.80
CA THR A 252 -16.94 36.40 -16.65
C THR A 252 -15.94 35.33 -17.10
N LYS A 253 -16.06 34.10 -16.58
CA LYS A 253 -15.28 32.96 -17.10
C LYS A 253 -15.82 32.56 -18.49
N PRO A 254 -14.95 32.19 -19.44
CA PRO A 254 -15.35 31.47 -20.64
C PRO A 254 -16.19 30.23 -20.31
N SER A 255 -17.14 29.89 -21.17
CA SER A 255 -17.98 28.70 -21.05
C SER A 255 -18.15 28.06 -22.41
N PHE A 256 -17.99 26.74 -22.51
CA PHE A 256 -18.18 25.99 -23.75
C PHE A 256 -18.92 24.69 -23.44
N GLU A 257 -19.93 24.38 -24.25
CA GLU A 257 -20.56 23.06 -24.25
C GLU A 257 -19.83 22.14 -25.23
N SER A 258 -19.93 20.82 -25.00
CA SER A 258 -19.37 19.83 -25.93
C SER A 258 -19.99 20.00 -27.32
N PRO A 259 -19.18 20.04 -28.40
CA PRO A 259 -19.70 20.19 -29.76
C PRO A 259 -20.67 19.07 -30.16
N GLU A 260 -21.79 19.44 -30.79
CA GLU A 260 -22.75 18.48 -31.33
C GLU A 260 -22.47 18.20 -32.80
N PHE A 261 -22.28 16.93 -33.17
CA PHE A 261 -21.97 16.51 -34.54
C PHE A 261 -23.20 15.87 -35.20
N THR A 262 -23.52 16.28 -36.42
CA THR A 262 -24.57 15.67 -37.26
C THR A 262 -24.01 15.34 -38.64
N SER A 263 -24.10 14.08 -39.07
CA SER A 263 -23.69 13.68 -40.43
C SER A 263 -24.75 14.07 -41.46
N ASN A 264 -24.31 14.67 -42.55
CA ASN A 264 -25.15 15.05 -43.69
C ASN A 264 -25.20 13.91 -44.73
N ALA A 265 -26.19 13.96 -45.63
CA ALA A 265 -26.43 12.88 -46.61
C ALA A 265 -25.27 12.67 -47.62
N ASP A 266 -24.43 13.69 -47.83
CA ASP A 266 -23.25 13.64 -48.70
C ASP A 266 -21.96 13.20 -47.96
N GLY A 267 -22.07 12.90 -46.67
CA GLY A 267 -20.96 12.53 -45.79
C GLY A 267 -20.19 13.71 -45.19
N SER A 268 -20.57 14.96 -45.48
CA SER A 268 -20.10 16.12 -44.72
C SER A 268 -20.69 16.13 -43.31
N VAL A 269 -20.15 16.95 -42.42
CA VAL A 269 -20.56 17.02 -41.00
C VAL A 269 -20.96 18.43 -40.61
N SER A 270 -22.12 18.57 -40.00
CA SER A 270 -22.54 19.81 -39.33
C SER A 270 -22.10 19.78 -37.87
N VAL A 271 -21.43 20.83 -37.39
CA VAL A 271 -20.92 20.96 -36.01
C VAL A 271 -21.54 22.18 -35.33
N THR A 272 -22.33 21.96 -34.29
CA THR A 272 -22.92 23.05 -33.50
C THR A 272 -22.00 23.41 -32.34
N LEU A 273 -21.66 24.69 -32.22
CA LEU A 273 -20.83 25.23 -31.14
C LEU A 273 -21.69 26.15 -30.25
N THR A 274 -21.75 25.85 -28.95
CA THR A 274 -22.53 26.60 -27.95
C THR A 274 -21.63 27.01 -26.77
N GLY A 275 -21.86 28.20 -26.22
CA GLY A 275 -20.99 28.77 -25.18
C GLY A 275 -20.85 30.29 -25.25
N SER A 276 -19.90 30.81 -24.47
CA SER A 276 -19.58 32.23 -24.40
C SER A 276 -18.12 32.57 -24.08
N LEU A 277 -17.69 33.74 -24.58
CA LEU A 277 -16.40 34.37 -24.30
C LEU A 277 -16.61 35.81 -23.80
N PRO A 278 -15.87 36.26 -22.77
CA PRO A 278 -16.05 37.61 -22.24
C PRO A 278 -15.49 38.69 -23.17
N ILE A 279 -16.05 39.89 -23.11
CA ILE A 279 -15.51 41.07 -23.79
C ILE A 279 -14.03 41.26 -23.41
N GLY A 280 -13.18 41.50 -24.42
CA GLY A 280 -11.75 41.74 -24.24
C GLY A 280 -10.91 40.48 -24.02
N PHE A 281 -11.52 39.29 -24.08
CA PHE A 281 -10.77 38.03 -24.08
C PHE A 281 -9.87 37.92 -25.32
N LYS A 282 -8.68 37.37 -25.17
CA LYS A 282 -7.77 37.13 -26.29
C LYS A 282 -8.39 36.10 -27.25
N PRO A 283 -8.11 36.17 -28.56
CA PRO A 283 -8.53 35.12 -29.48
C PRO A 283 -8.11 33.75 -28.96
N GLN A 284 -9.08 32.85 -28.83
CA GLN A 284 -8.92 31.54 -28.24
C GLN A 284 -8.77 30.50 -29.35
N PRO A 285 -7.60 29.86 -29.50
CA PRO A 285 -7.46 28.68 -30.34
C PRO A 285 -8.26 27.50 -29.77
N ALA A 286 -8.81 26.68 -30.66
CA ALA A 286 -9.46 25.41 -30.38
C ALA A 286 -9.33 24.50 -31.60
N ALA A 287 -9.54 23.20 -31.40
CA ALA A 287 -9.53 22.22 -32.49
C ALA A 287 -10.77 21.33 -32.42
N ILE A 288 -11.26 20.91 -33.58
CA ILE A 288 -12.37 19.95 -33.71
C ILE A 288 -11.86 18.70 -34.40
N ALA A 289 -11.98 17.57 -33.72
CA ALA A 289 -11.67 16.26 -34.27
C ALA A 289 -12.53 15.95 -35.49
N VAL A 290 -11.90 15.52 -36.57
CA VAL A 290 -12.54 15.08 -37.80
C VAL A 290 -13.22 13.71 -37.57
N PRO A 291 -14.56 13.59 -37.73
CA PRO A 291 -15.24 12.33 -37.44
C PRO A 291 -15.02 11.20 -38.45
N SER A 292 -14.64 11.52 -39.70
CA SER A 292 -14.19 10.54 -40.68
C SER A 292 -13.00 11.10 -41.49
N PRO A 293 -11.77 10.76 -41.09
CA PRO A 293 -10.55 11.15 -41.80
C PRO A 293 -10.57 10.75 -43.28
N THR A 294 -11.06 9.56 -43.60
CA THR A 294 -11.17 9.09 -45.00
C THR A 294 -12.07 10.01 -45.82
N LYS A 295 -13.25 10.38 -45.30
CA LYS A 295 -14.18 11.27 -46.03
C LYS A 295 -13.68 12.71 -46.08
N PHE A 296 -13.03 13.20 -45.02
CA PHE A 296 -12.39 14.50 -45.01
C PHE A 296 -11.33 14.60 -46.09
N ALA A 297 -10.41 13.62 -46.16
CA ALA A 297 -9.38 13.51 -47.18
C ALA A 297 -9.95 13.47 -48.61
N GLU A 298 -11.02 12.70 -48.81
CA GLU A 298 -11.72 12.62 -50.10
C GLU A 298 -12.24 14.01 -50.53
N THR A 299 -12.89 14.73 -49.61
CA THR A 299 -13.45 16.05 -49.89
C THR A 299 -12.36 17.08 -50.18
N VAL A 300 -11.35 17.22 -49.31
CA VAL A 300 -10.29 18.23 -49.51
C VAL A 300 -9.42 17.92 -50.72
N PHE A 301 -9.23 16.64 -51.08
CA PHE A 301 -8.51 16.29 -52.30
C PHE A 301 -9.32 16.59 -53.56
N ARG A 302 -10.64 16.34 -53.57
CA ARG A 302 -11.53 16.79 -54.66
C ARG A 302 -11.50 18.31 -54.81
N GLU A 303 -11.60 19.05 -53.71
CA GLU A 303 -11.52 20.52 -53.71
C GLU A 303 -10.17 21.01 -54.27
N ALA A 304 -9.08 20.38 -53.87
CA ALA A 304 -7.74 20.67 -54.39
C ALA A 304 -7.61 20.39 -55.89
N LEU A 305 -8.14 19.25 -56.39
CA LEU A 305 -8.15 18.91 -57.82
C LEU A 305 -8.93 19.95 -58.64
N VAL A 306 -10.12 20.36 -58.16
CA VAL A 306 -10.91 21.43 -58.80
C VAL A 306 -10.14 22.76 -58.76
N GLY A 307 -9.50 23.09 -57.63
CA GLY A 307 -8.64 24.26 -57.49
C GLY A 307 -7.43 24.28 -58.43
N ALA A 308 -6.92 23.10 -58.81
CA ALA A 308 -5.89 22.92 -59.82
C ALA A 308 -6.42 22.94 -61.28
N GLY A 309 -7.73 23.18 -61.47
CA GLY A 309 -8.36 23.30 -62.79
C GLY A 309 -8.86 21.99 -63.39
N ILE A 310 -8.97 20.91 -62.60
CA ILE A 310 -9.46 19.62 -63.07
C ILE A 310 -10.99 19.57 -62.93
N GLU A 311 -11.70 19.25 -64.02
CA GLU A 311 -13.14 19.05 -63.99
C GLU A 311 -13.49 17.63 -63.48
N ILE A 312 -14.29 17.55 -62.41
CA ILE A 312 -14.71 16.26 -61.83
C ILE A 312 -16.21 16.09 -62.06
N LYS A 313 -16.61 15.02 -62.75
CA LYS A 313 -18.04 14.73 -62.96
C LYS A 313 -18.67 14.23 -61.64
N PRO A 314 -19.89 14.67 -61.28
CA PRO A 314 -20.61 14.11 -60.14
C PRO A 314 -20.80 12.60 -60.31
N SER A 315 -20.32 11.81 -59.35
CA SER A 315 -20.56 10.37 -59.29
C SER A 315 -21.86 10.12 -58.53
N SER A 316 -22.85 9.48 -59.17
CA SER A 316 -24.08 9.02 -58.51
C SER A 316 -23.78 7.83 -57.60
N GLY A 317 -24.28 7.86 -56.36
CA GLY A 317 -24.09 6.90 -55.27
C GLY A 317 -23.61 5.50 -55.70
N ALA A 318 -22.35 5.20 -55.40
CA ALA A 318 -21.70 3.95 -55.75
C ALA A 318 -21.58 3.02 -54.53
N ALA A 319 -21.61 1.71 -54.79
CA ALA A 319 -21.37 0.65 -53.82
C ALA A 319 -19.97 0.79 -53.15
N PRO A 320 -19.74 0.13 -51.99
CA PRO A 320 -18.43 0.07 -51.35
C PRO A 320 -17.33 -0.32 -52.34
N THR A 321 -16.18 0.38 -52.26
CA THR A 321 -15.03 0.13 -53.14
C THR A 321 -14.23 -1.06 -52.63
N ASP A 322 -13.93 -2.01 -53.52
CA ASP A 322 -12.97 -3.08 -53.24
C ASP A 322 -11.57 -2.68 -53.74
N PHE A 323 -10.73 -2.23 -52.80
CA PHE A 323 -9.35 -1.82 -53.10
C PHE A 323 -8.43 -2.97 -53.48
N VAL A 324 -8.75 -4.23 -53.13
CA VAL A 324 -7.96 -5.40 -53.56
C VAL A 324 -7.99 -5.54 -55.08
N LEU A 325 -9.14 -5.28 -55.70
CA LEU A 325 -9.28 -5.29 -57.15
C LEU A 325 -8.62 -4.08 -57.83
N LEU A 326 -8.49 -2.96 -57.13
CA LEU A 326 -7.85 -1.75 -57.64
C LEU A 326 -6.33 -1.76 -57.48
N ALA A 327 -5.78 -2.54 -56.56
CA ALA A 327 -4.34 -2.65 -56.32
C ALA A 327 -3.52 -3.05 -57.57
N ARG A 328 -4.13 -3.75 -58.54
CA ARG A 328 -3.50 -4.07 -59.83
C ARG A 328 -3.13 -2.83 -60.67
N PHE A 329 -3.70 -1.67 -60.36
CA PHE A 329 -3.39 -0.41 -61.02
C PHE A 329 -2.23 0.34 -60.35
N TYR A 330 -1.75 -0.09 -59.18
CA TYR A 330 -0.66 0.55 -58.43
C TYR A 330 0.69 0.21 -59.06
N THR A 331 0.95 0.81 -60.21
CA THR A 331 2.12 0.59 -61.07
C THR A 331 2.80 1.92 -61.38
N ALA A 332 4.08 1.90 -61.72
CA ALA A 332 4.82 3.12 -62.07
C ALA A 332 4.20 3.86 -63.26
N GLU A 333 3.61 3.11 -64.21
CA GLU A 333 2.95 3.66 -65.38
C GLU A 333 1.67 4.44 -65.04
N ASN A 334 0.92 4.00 -64.03
CA ASN A 334 -0.34 4.63 -63.63
C ASN A 334 -0.19 5.68 -62.53
N GLN A 335 1.01 5.86 -61.98
CA GLN A 335 1.29 6.84 -60.94
C GLN A 335 1.32 8.25 -61.53
N VAL A 336 0.49 9.14 -61.00
CA VAL A 336 0.35 10.52 -61.50
C VAL A 336 0.81 11.58 -60.51
N ALA A 337 0.88 11.27 -59.22
CA ALA A 337 1.49 12.14 -58.23
C ALA A 337 2.06 11.31 -57.09
N GLU A 338 3.02 11.89 -56.36
CA GLU A 338 3.61 11.28 -55.17
C GLU A 338 4.08 12.37 -54.23
N HIS A 339 3.69 12.25 -52.96
CA HIS A 339 4.28 12.96 -51.86
C HIS A 339 5.19 12.00 -51.11
N VAL A 340 6.41 12.45 -50.86
CA VAL A 340 7.40 11.77 -50.03
C VAL A 340 7.55 12.58 -48.75
N SER A 341 7.31 11.96 -47.60
CA SER A 341 7.41 12.63 -46.30
C SER A 341 8.86 13.04 -46.02
N PRO A 342 9.08 13.97 -45.07
CA PRO A 342 10.35 14.05 -44.36
C PRO A 342 10.76 12.70 -43.73
N PRO A 343 12.06 12.49 -43.43
CA PRO A 343 12.52 11.30 -42.74
C PRO A 343 11.79 11.07 -41.41
N LEU A 344 11.53 9.80 -41.08
CA LEU A 344 10.88 9.40 -39.83
C LEU A 344 11.53 10.06 -38.60
N SER A 345 12.83 10.30 -38.59
CA SER A 345 13.51 11.03 -37.51
C SER A 345 12.90 12.40 -37.17
N GLU A 346 12.40 13.12 -38.17
CA GLU A 346 11.75 14.42 -37.97
C GLU A 346 10.36 14.24 -37.36
N GLU A 347 9.67 13.17 -37.73
CA GLU A 347 8.36 12.85 -37.17
C GLU A 347 8.47 12.43 -35.71
N ILE A 348 9.38 11.49 -35.38
CA ILE A 348 9.65 11.09 -33.99
C ILE A 348 9.92 12.32 -33.11
N LYS A 349 10.65 13.31 -33.65
CA LYS A 349 10.90 14.59 -32.98
C LYS A 349 9.62 15.35 -32.70
N VAL A 350 8.74 15.54 -33.68
CA VAL A 350 7.44 16.21 -33.45
C VAL A 350 6.64 15.44 -32.40
N THR A 351 6.44 14.14 -32.58
CA THR A 351 5.64 13.28 -31.69
C THR A 351 6.12 13.37 -30.23
N LEU A 352 7.43 13.26 -29.98
CA LEU A 352 7.98 13.31 -28.63
C LEU A 352 8.04 14.73 -28.05
N LYS A 353 8.36 15.76 -28.85
CA LYS A 353 8.44 17.17 -28.41
C LYS A 353 7.09 17.68 -27.91
N VAL A 354 6.06 17.52 -28.74
CA VAL A 354 4.72 18.05 -28.44
C VAL A 354 3.78 17.01 -27.84
N SER A 355 4.24 15.77 -27.68
CA SER A 355 3.46 14.66 -27.14
C SER A 355 2.27 14.25 -28.00
N GLN A 356 2.38 14.32 -29.32
CA GLN A 356 1.28 14.08 -30.25
C GLN A 356 0.71 12.66 -30.10
N ASN A 357 -0.57 12.55 -29.73
CA ASN A 357 -1.20 11.26 -29.42
C ASN A 357 -1.62 10.45 -30.64
N LEU A 358 -2.18 11.06 -31.68
CA LEU A 358 -2.59 10.38 -32.90
C LEU A 358 -1.40 9.69 -33.57
N HIS A 359 -0.27 10.39 -33.67
CA HIS A 359 0.96 9.89 -34.26
C HIS A 359 1.43 8.64 -33.51
N ALA A 360 1.56 8.74 -32.18
CA ALA A 360 1.97 7.61 -31.35
C ALA A 360 0.94 6.48 -31.29
N GLY A 361 -0.35 6.80 -31.24
CA GLY A 361 -1.43 5.83 -31.26
C GLY A 361 -1.46 5.03 -32.56
N MET A 362 -1.08 5.64 -33.69
CA MET A 362 -0.91 4.95 -34.97
C MET A 362 0.36 4.09 -35.03
N GLY A 363 1.36 4.32 -34.18
CA GLY A 363 2.63 3.59 -34.16
C GLY A 363 2.48 2.06 -34.21
N PRO A 364 1.74 1.42 -33.27
CA PRO A 364 1.50 -0.02 -33.30
C PRO A 364 0.80 -0.48 -34.59
N TYR A 365 -0.20 0.26 -35.07
CA TYR A 365 -0.88 -0.07 -36.33
C TYR A 365 0.07 -0.05 -37.53
N LEU A 366 0.95 0.96 -37.60
CA LEU A 366 1.95 1.09 -38.64
C LEU A 366 3.00 -0.02 -38.54
N LEU A 367 3.44 -0.42 -37.35
CA LEU A 367 4.32 -1.56 -37.16
C LEU A 367 3.68 -2.85 -37.67
N GLY A 368 2.42 -3.12 -37.34
CA GLY A 368 1.71 -4.31 -37.83
C GLY A 368 1.56 -4.32 -39.34
N ALA A 369 1.13 -3.20 -39.91
CA ALA A 369 0.88 -3.10 -41.35
C ALA A 369 2.18 -3.07 -42.19
N LEU A 370 3.20 -2.32 -41.74
CA LEU A 370 4.41 -2.07 -42.51
C LEU A 370 5.54 -3.04 -42.20
N VAL A 371 5.67 -3.52 -40.96
CA VAL A 371 6.74 -4.44 -40.55
C VAL A 371 6.24 -5.88 -40.57
N ALA A 372 5.14 -6.17 -39.87
CA ALA A 372 4.57 -7.52 -39.83
C ALA A 372 3.78 -7.89 -41.09
N LYS A 373 3.44 -6.90 -41.94
CA LYS A 373 2.65 -7.07 -43.17
C LYS A 373 1.24 -7.63 -42.91
N ASP A 374 0.66 -7.34 -41.75
CA ASP A 374 -0.72 -7.70 -41.40
C ASP A 374 -1.61 -6.46 -41.37
N THR A 375 -2.39 -6.27 -42.43
CA THR A 375 -3.38 -5.18 -42.52
C THR A 375 -4.78 -5.59 -42.06
N LYS A 376 -4.97 -6.86 -41.65
CA LYS A 376 -6.25 -7.35 -41.12
C LYS A 376 -6.33 -7.16 -39.61
N ASN A 377 -5.23 -7.45 -38.91
CA ASN A 377 -5.09 -7.27 -37.45
C ASN A 377 -3.83 -6.45 -37.10
N PRO A 378 -3.70 -5.22 -37.63
CA PRO A 378 -2.46 -4.45 -37.54
C PRO A 378 -2.08 -4.08 -36.09
N LEU A 379 -3.04 -3.86 -35.19
CA LEU A 379 -2.75 -3.51 -33.80
C LEU A 379 -2.02 -4.65 -33.07
N ASP A 380 -2.62 -5.84 -33.05
CA ASP A 380 -2.06 -7.01 -32.38
C ASP A 380 -0.71 -7.41 -33.01
N ALA A 381 -0.61 -7.36 -34.33
CA ALA A 381 0.65 -7.63 -35.03
C ALA A 381 1.74 -6.60 -34.67
N GLY A 382 1.37 -5.33 -34.49
CA GLY A 382 2.26 -4.27 -34.03
C GLY A 382 2.80 -4.51 -32.63
N PHE A 383 1.94 -4.85 -31.67
CA PHE A 383 2.38 -5.16 -30.31
C PHE A 383 3.24 -6.42 -30.24
N HIS A 384 3.03 -7.41 -31.10
CA HIS A 384 3.96 -8.53 -31.22
C HIS A 384 5.35 -8.09 -31.72
N VAL A 385 5.42 -7.17 -32.70
CA VAL A 385 6.70 -6.60 -33.18
C VAL A 385 7.43 -5.84 -32.07
N GLU A 386 6.69 -5.10 -31.24
CA GLU A 386 7.21 -4.39 -30.07
C GLU A 386 7.68 -5.35 -28.97
N HIS A 387 6.87 -6.34 -28.61
CA HIS A 387 7.25 -7.38 -27.65
C HIS A 387 8.55 -8.08 -28.08
N ASP A 388 8.64 -8.52 -29.34
CA ASP A 388 9.84 -9.17 -29.88
C ASP A 388 11.06 -8.25 -29.86
N PHE A 389 10.87 -6.94 -30.07
CA PHE A 389 11.94 -5.95 -29.96
C PHE A 389 12.46 -5.84 -28.53
N LEU A 390 11.57 -5.70 -27.55
CA LEU A 390 11.94 -5.53 -26.14
C LEU A 390 12.51 -6.83 -25.56
N GLN A 391 11.97 -7.98 -25.95
CA GLN A 391 12.52 -9.28 -25.57
C GLN A 391 13.92 -9.51 -26.17
N ALA A 392 14.15 -9.13 -27.43
CA ALA A 392 15.48 -9.20 -28.05
C ALA A 392 16.50 -8.27 -27.38
N ALA A 393 16.04 -7.15 -26.80
CA ALA A 393 16.85 -6.26 -25.97
C ALA A 393 17.17 -6.83 -24.58
N LYS A 394 16.61 -8.01 -24.22
CA LYS A 394 16.77 -8.69 -22.93
C LYS A 394 16.27 -7.86 -21.74
N LEU A 395 15.23 -7.06 -21.95
CA LEU A 395 14.56 -6.32 -20.88
C LEU A 395 13.65 -7.26 -20.09
N ASP A 396 13.51 -7.02 -18.79
CA ASP A 396 12.53 -7.72 -17.95
C ASP A 396 11.13 -7.16 -18.19
N LEU A 397 10.36 -7.85 -19.05
CA LEU A 397 9.04 -7.39 -19.44
C LEU A 397 8.01 -7.50 -18.32
N SER A 398 8.32 -8.14 -17.18
CA SER A 398 7.41 -8.18 -16.03
C SER A 398 7.23 -6.80 -15.37
N GLY A 399 8.17 -5.88 -15.59
CA GLY A 399 8.07 -4.47 -15.20
C GLY A 399 7.29 -3.59 -16.17
N SER A 400 6.59 -4.19 -17.16
CA SER A 400 5.89 -3.45 -18.21
C SER A 400 4.53 -4.03 -18.58
N GLY A 401 3.59 -3.14 -18.88
CA GLY A 401 2.29 -3.40 -19.48
C GLY A 401 1.92 -2.23 -20.39
N GLN A 402 1.33 -2.53 -21.54
CA GLN A 402 0.96 -1.52 -22.54
C GLN A 402 -0.30 -1.96 -23.28
N GLY A 403 -1.28 -1.07 -23.37
CA GLY A 403 -2.56 -1.27 -24.06
C GLY A 403 -2.75 -0.39 -25.29
N ASP A 404 -2.07 0.76 -25.37
CA ASP A 404 -2.07 1.62 -26.55
C ASP A 404 -0.67 2.19 -26.88
N GLY A 405 -0.56 2.98 -27.95
CA GLY A 405 0.71 3.62 -28.32
C GLY A 405 0.97 4.97 -27.64
N ALA A 406 -0.06 5.60 -27.06
CA ALA A 406 -0.05 7.00 -26.63
C ALA A 406 0.08 7.19 -25.11
N GLY A 407 -0.18 6.16 -24.29
CA GLY A 407 -0.25 6.21 -22.84
C GLY A 407 -1.62 6.59 -22.30
N GLY A 408 -2.70 6.23 -23.00
CA GLY A 408 -4.08 6.55 -22.64
C GLY A 408 -4.89 5.36 -22.11
N ASP A 409 -4.32 4.15 -22.11
CA ASP A 409 -4.99 2.92 -21.68
C ASP A 409 -4.66 2.60 -20.21
N TRP A 410 -5.61 2.00 -19.49
CA TRP A 410 -5.39 1.60 -18.10
C TRP A 410 -4.45 0.40 -17.94
N ALA A 411 -4.22 -0.36 -19.02
CA ALA A 411 -3.21 -1.41 -19.07
C ALA A 411 -1.78 -0.85 -19.15
N ASP A 412 -1.61 0.44 -19.49
CA ASP A 412 -0.31 1.09 -19.54
C ASP A 412 0.26 1.20 -18.12
N LEU A 413 1.32 0.45 -17.84
CA LEU A 413 1.97 0.36 -16.54
C LEU A 413 3.47 0.09 -16.72
N PHE A 414 4.33 0.97 -16.25
CA PHE A 414 5.79 0.76 -16.29
C PHE A 414 6.41 0.96 -14.91
N SER A 415 7.41 0.14 -14.59
CA SER A 415 8.28 0.37 -13.44
C SER A 415 9.43 1.33 -13.80
N PRO A 416 9.91 2.16 -12.86
CA PRO A 416 11.10 2.99 -13.09
C PRO A 416 12.31 2.17 -13.55
N ASP A 417 12.53 0.99 -12.94
CA ASP A 417 13.61 0.06 -13.27
C ASP A 417 13.55 -0.38 -14.75
N PHE A 418 12.39 -0.86 -15.20
CA PHE A 418 12.20 -1.27 -16.60
C PHE A 418 12.54 -0.11 -17.56
N MET A 419 12.07 1.10 -17.25
CA MET A 419 12.27 2.26 -18.11
C MET A 419 13.71 2.74 -18.15
N VAL A 420 14.44 2.76 -17.02
CA VAL A 420 15.86 3.15 -17.07
C VAL A 420 16.72 2.11 -17.78
N HIS A 421 16.37 0.83 -17.71
CA HIS A 421 17.05 -0.23 -18.47
C HIS A 421 16.73 -0.14 -19.96
N TYR A 422 15.48 0.18 -20.33
CA TYR A 422 15.11 0.47 -21.72
C TYR A 422 15.92 1.65 -22.29
N LEU A 423 15.99 2.77 -21.56
CA LEU A 423 16.79 3.93 -21.96
C LEU A 423 18.29 3.59 -22.03
N THR A 424 18.79 2.79 -21.09
CA THR A 424 20.19 2.33 -21.12
C THR A 424 20.46 1.48 -22.36
N TYR A 425 19.57 0.56 -22.71
CA TYR A 425 19.67 -0.21 -23.95
C TYR A 425 19.70 0.70 -25.18
N TRP A 426 18.89 1.76 -25.21
CA TRP A 426 18.90 2.74 -26.32
C TRP A 426 20.27 3.36 -26.58
N THR A 427 21.07 3.60 -25.54
CA THR A 427 22.43 4.16 -25.71
C THR A 427 23.38 3.26 -26.51
N THR A 428 23.04 1.97 -26.64
CA THR A 428 23.85 1.00 -27.40
C THR A 428 23.50 0.95 -28.88
N ARG A 429 22.42 1.62 -29.31
CA ARG A 429 21.91 1.55 -30.67
C ARG A 429 22.52 2.63 -31.58
N PRO A 430 22.65 2.36 -32.89
CA PRO A 430 23.21 3.34 -33.85
C PRO A 430 22.32 4.58 -34.05
N ASP A 431 21.03 4.48 -33.75
CA ASP A 431 20.01 5.53 -33.88
C ASP A 431 19.73 6.28 -32.57
N TYR A 432 20.53 6.05 -31.51
CA TYR A 432 20.41 6.72 -30.21
C TYR A 432 20.33 8.25 -30.30
N GLU A 433 21.19 8.87 -31.10
CA GLU A 433 21.26 10.33 -31.22
C GLU A 433 19.97 10.94 -31.79
N VAL A 434 19.24 10.18 -32.63
CA VAL A 434 17.94 10.61 -33.17
C VAL A 434 16.90 10.58 -32.05
N PHE A 435 16.81 9.46 -31.33
CA PHE A 435 15.89 9.30 -30.21
C PHE A 435 16.15 10.33 -29.10
N PHE A 436 17.41 10.53 -28.72
CA PHE A 436 17.83 11.47 -27.68
C PHE A 436 17.42 12.92 -28.02
N LYS A 437 17.64 13.37 -29.26
CA LYS A 437 17.32 14.75 -29.69
C LYS A 437 15.82 14.99 -29.86
N ALA A 438 15.04 13.93 -30.05
CA ALA A 438 13.59 14.01 -30.14
C ALA A 438 12.93 14.33 -28.78
N LEU A 439 13.59 14.04 -27.66
CA LEU A 439 13.04 14.30 -26.32
C LEU A 439 12.93 15.81 -26.02
N PRO A 440 11.84 16.27 -25.37
CA PRO A 440 11.73 17.63 -24.83
C PRO A 440 12.90 18.00 -23.91
N VAL A 441 13.31 19.25 -23.94
CA VAL A 441 14.42 19.78 -23.13
C VAL A 441 13.87 20.70 -22.04
N LEU A 442 14.21 20.38 -20.78
CA LEU A 442 13.74 21.09 -19.59
C LEU A 442 13.98 22.60 -19.68
N GLY A 443 12.92 23.39 -19.56
CA GLY A 443 12.95 24.85 -19.62
C GLY A 443 13.33 25.44 -20.99
N LYS A 444 13.33 24.63 -22.07
CA LYS A 444 13.75 25.08 -23.42
C LYS A 444 12.72 24.85 -24.50
N ASP A 445 12.13 23.66 -24.58
CA ASP A 445 11.21 23.33 -25.66
C ASP A 445 10.21 22.22 -25.29
N GLY A 446 9.24 22.04 -26.18
CA GLY A 446 8.19 21.04 -26.10
C GLY A 446 7.39 21.14 -24.80
N THR A 447 6.89 19.99 -24.36
CA THR A 447 6.11 19.88 -23.12
C THR A 447 6.85 20.27 -21.84
N LEU A 448 8.16 20.56 -21.89
CA LEU A 448 8.95 21.02 -20.75
C LEU A 448 9.35 22.50 -20.82
N VAL A 449 8.93 23.26 -21.84
CA VAL A 449 9.34 24.67 -22.02
C VAL A 449 8.99 25.56 -20.83
N LYS A 450 7.91 25.24 -20.10
CA LYS A 450 7.45 26.00 -18.91
C LYS A 450 7.91 25.43 -17.57
N ILE A 451 8.60 24.28 -17.54
CA ILE A 451 8.94 23.57 -16.30
C ILE A 451 10.38 23.89 -15.90
N GLN A 452 10.60 24.28 -14.63
CA GLN A 452 11.93 24.55 -14.08
C GLN A 452 12.77 25.53 -14.92
N VAL A 453 12.15 26.53 -15.56
CA VAL A 453 12.79 27.42 -16.57
C VAL A 453 14.05 28.14 -16.07
N ASN A 454 14.07 28.48 -14.78
CA ASN A 454 15.19 29.20 -14.16
C ASN A 454 16.12 28.27 -13.36
N ALA A 455 15.89 26.96 -13.37
CA ALA A 455 16.73 26.02 -12.65
C ALA A 455 18.09 25.86 -13.35
N PRO A 456 19.18 25.60 -12.61
CA PRO A 456 20.49 25.30 -13.20
C PRO A 456 20.47 24.12 -14.19
N ALA A 457 19.54 23.18 -14.00
CA ALA A 457 19.36 22.02 -14.87
C ALA A 457 18.60 22.31 -16.18
N ALA A 458 18.06 23.53 -16.38
CA ALA A 458 17.37 23.90 -17.60
C ALA A 458 18.33 23.82 -18.81
N GLY A 459 17.95 23.09 -19.85
CA GLY A 459 18.82 22.77 -20.99
C GLY A 459 19.66 21.49 -20.83
N HIS A 460 19.58 20.81 -19.68
CA HIS A 460 20.43 19.66 -19.34
C HIS A 460 19.64 18.36 -19.06
N VAL A 461 18.31 18.44 -19.01
CA VAL A 461 17.40 17.30 -18.86
C VAL A 461 16.62 17.12 -20.16
N PHE A 462 16.71 15.94 -20.75
CA PHE A 462 16.09 15.56 -22.02
C PHE A 462 15.09 14.44 -21.73
N ALA A 463 13.81 14.75 -21.62
CA ALA A 463 12.85 13.80 -21.08
C ALA A 463 11.44 13.97 -21.64
N LYS A 464 10.76 12.84 -21.83
CA LYS A 464 9.36 12.79 -22.21
C LYS A 464 8.48 12.93 -20.97
N THR A 465 7.47 13.78 -21.06
CA THR A 465 6.43 13.95 -20.04
C THR A 465 5.26 12.98 -20.24
N GLY A 466 4.56 12.65 -19.17
CA GLY A 466 3.26 11.99 -19.20
C GLY A 466 2.28 12.62 -18.21
N THR A 467 1.01 12.71 -18.58
CA THR A 467 -0.08 13.20 -17.72
C THR A 467 -1.35 12.41 -18.02
N PHE A 468 -1.95 11.79 -16.99
CA PHE A 468 -3.21 11.08 -17.07
C PHE A 468 -4.04 11.34 -15.81
N GLY A 469 -5.28 11.79 -15.98
CA GLY A 469 -6.11 12.22 -14.86
C GLY A 469 -7.60 12.06 -15.12
N SER A 470 -8.34 11.98 -14.03
CA SER A 470 -9.78 11.77 -14.00
C SER A 470 -10.47 12.80 -13.12
N GLU A 471 -11.76 13.04 -13.37
CA GLU A 471 -12.58 13.88 -12.49
C GLU A 471 -12.89 13.15 -11.18
N ASP A 472 -12.51 13.74 -10.05
CA ASP A 472 -12.97 13.34 -8.72
C ASP A 472 -14.28 14.05 -8.40
N LYS A 473 -15.38 13.41 -8.79
CA LYS A 473 -16.75 13.92 -8.56
C LYS A 473 -17.14 14.00 -7.09
N LEU A 474 -16.52 13.18 -6.23
CA LEU A 474 -16.81 13.18 -4.80
C LEU A 474 -16.32 14.47 -4.14
N ASN A 475 -15.09 14.88 -4.48
CA ASN A 475 -14.46 16.05 -3.88
C ASN A 475 -14.48 17.31 -4.77
N GLY A 476 -14.99 17.21 -5.99
CA GLY A 476 -15.00 18.30 -6.97
C GLY A 476 -13.58 18.72 -7.38
N LYS A 477 -12.68 17.74 -7.55
CA LYS A 477 -11.24 17.94 -7.79
C LYS A 477 -10.75 17.17 -9.03
N LEU A 478 -9.52 17.46 -9.45
CA LEU A 478 -8.82 16.64 -10.44
C LEU A 478 -8.04 15.54 -9.70
N MET A 479 -8.27 14.28 -10.03
CA MET A 479 -7.43 13.17 -9.60
C MET A 479 -6.39 12.89 -10.67
N LEU A 480 -5.12 13.20 -10.40
CA LEU A 480 -4.02 12.83 -11.27
C LEU A 480 -3.70 11.35 -11.04
N ASN A 481 -4.20 10.50 -11.92
CA ASN A 481 -3.98 9.06 -11.85
C ASN A 481 -2.52 8.69 -12.11
N GLY A 482 -1.86 9.39 -13.03
CA GLY A 482 -0.43 9.24 -13.27
C GLY A 482 0.22 10.48 -13.90
N LYS A 483 1.44 10.78 -13.46
CA LYS A 483 2.32 11.77 -14.07
C LYS A 483 3.71 11.16 -14.16
N GLY A 484 4.34 11.28 -15.33
CA GLY A 484 5.66 10.74 -15.59
C GLY A 484 6.63 11.77 -16.17
N LEU A 485 7.92 11.53 -15.93
CA LEU A 485 9.05 12.17 -16.58
C LEU A 485 10.18 11.13 -16.76
N VAL A 486 10.49 10.80 -18.01
CA VAL A 486 11.42 9.70 -18.36
C VAL A 486 12.40 10.19 -19.41
N GLY A 487 13.71 9.99 -19.19
CA GLY A 487 14.73 10.36 -20.16
C GLY A 487 16.14 10.42 -19.59
N TYR A 488 16.90 11.44 -19.96
CA TYR A 488 18.32 11.56 -19.63
C TYR A 488 18.64 12.87 -18.93
N VAL A 489 19.64 12.84 -18.05
CA VAL A 489 20.26 14.02 -17.44
C VAL A 489 21.73 14.07 -17.83
N ILE A 490 22.17 15.21 -18.36
CA ILE A 490 23.59 15.54 -18.53
C ILE A 490 23.99 16.44 -17.36
N THR A 491 24.76 15.90 -16.43
CA THR A 491 25.17 16.61 -15.22
C THR A 491 26.15 17.75 -15.52
N LYS A 492 26.35 18.67 -14.56
CA LYS A 492 27.34 19.77 -14.66
C LYS A 492 28.75 19.28 -14.98
N ASP A 493 29.07 18.05 -14.55
CA ASP A 493 30.37 17.41 -14.73
C ASP A 493 30.39 16.47 -15.96
N ASN A 494 29.43 16.62 -16.87
CA ASN A 494 29.25 15.84 -18.11
C ASN A 494 29.02 14.33 -17.92
N LYS A 495 28.69 13.87 -16.70
CA LYS A 495 28.19 12.50 -16.49
C LYS A 495 26.79 12.36 -17.08
N LYS A 496 26.49 11.18 -17.62
CA LYS A 496 25.19 10.87 -18.24
C LYS A 496 24.39 9.91 -17.37
N LEU A 497 23.15 10.29 -17.07
CA LEU A 497 22.19 9.45 -16.34
C LEU A 497 20.98 9.18 -17.23
N ALA A 498 20.50 7.94 -17.24
CA ALA A 498 19.11 7.64 -17.58
C ALA A 498 18.26 7.76 -16.30
N PHE A 499 17.01 8.19 -16.42
CA PHE A 499 16.11 8.26 -15.28
C PHE A 499 14.65 8.05 -15.69
N ALA A 500 13.87 7.56 -14.73
CA ALA A 500 12.42 7.47 -14.80
C ALA A 500 11.84 7.95 -13.47
N ALA A 501 10.91 8.89 -13.51
CA ALA A 501 10.24 9.42 -12.33
C ALA A 501 8.73 9.49 -12.56
N TYR A 502 7.97 8.90 -11.64
CA TYR A 502 6.52 8.80 -11.66
C TYR A 502 5.93 9.29 -10.35
N VAL A 503 4.75 9.92 -10.44
CA VAL A 503 3.89 10.21 -9.30
C VAL A 503 2.43 9.90 -9.66
N ASN A 504 1.81 9.04 -8.86
CA ASN A 504 0.43 8.60 -9.03
C ASN A 504 -0.44 9.06 -7.85
N HIS A 505 -1.74 9.22 -8.12
CA HIS A 505 -2.78 9.54 -7.14
C HIS A 505 -2.59 10.89 -6.43
N VAL A 506 -2.38 11.96 -7.21
CA VAL A 506 -2.28 13.33 -6.69
C VAL A 506 -3.62 14.03 -6.83
N THR A 507 -4.18 14.48 -5.70
CA THR A 507 -5.42 15.26 -5.68
C THR A 507 -5.10 16.74 -5.91
N LEU A 508 -5.59 17.29 -7.03
CA LEU A 508 -5.30 18.66 -7.46
C LEU A 508 -6.58 19.52 -7.54
N PRO A 509 -6.45 20.85 -7.49
CA PRO A 509 -7.55 21.75 -7.87
C PRO A 509 -8.08 21.39 -9.27
N PRO A 510 -9.38 21.64 -9.55
CA PRO A 510 -9.97 21.44 -10.88
C PRO A 510 -9.51 22.54 -11.86
N ASP A 511 -8.20 22.60 -12.08
CA ASP A 511 -7.50 23.53 -12.96
C ASP A 511 -6.62 22.72 -13.90
N MET A 512 -6.77 22.96 -15.20
CA MET A 512 -6.08 22.22 -16.27
C MET A 512 -4.56 22.42 -16.22
N GLU A 513 -4.07 23.52 -15.62
CA GLU A 513 -2.63 23.74 -15.46
C GLU A 513 -2.05 23.10 -14.18
N ALA A 514 -2.90 22.71 -13.21
CA ALA A 514 -2.44 22.21 -11.91
C ALA A 514 -1.55 20.96 -12.02
N ALA A 515 -1.83 20.09 -12.98
CA ALA A 515 -1.01 18.91 -13.23
C ALA A 515 0.44 19.26 -13.60
N GLN A 516 0.64 20.37 -14.32
CA GLN A 516 1.98 20.83 -14.70
C GLN A 516 2.63 21.68 -13.60
N THR A 517 1.89 22.62 -13.01
CA THR A 517 2.43 23.55 -12.01
C THR A 517 2.73 22.91 -10.66
N VAL A 518 2.12 21.76 -10.34
CA VAL A 518 2.38 21.00 -9.11
C VAL A 518 3.23 19.77 -9.40
N ALA A 519 2.67 18.77 -10.08
CA ALA A 519 3.35 17.49 -10.31
C ALA A 519 4.44 17.60 -11.40
N GLY A 520 4.19 18.36 -12.47
CA GLY A 520 5.19 18.61 -13.52
C GLY A 520 6.43 19.33 -12.98
N GLU A 521 6.25 20.41 -12.22
CA GLU A 521 7.34 21.12 -11.54
C GLU A 521 8.09 20.22 -10.56
N ALA A 522 7.39 19.40 -9.77
CA ALA A 522 8.02 18.46 -8.85
C ALA A 522 8.89 17.41 -9.57
N LEU A 523 8.39 16.78 -10.64
CA LEU A 523 9.18 15.83 -11.42
C LEU A 523 10.35 16.50 -12.13
N GLY A 524 10.16 17.73 -12.64
CA GLY A 524 11.24 18.53 -13.21
C GLY A 524 12.33 18.86 -12.18
N GLU A 525 11.94 19.17 -10.94
CA GLU A 525 12.86 19.42 -9.83
C GLU A 525 13.60 18.14 -9.42
N ILE A 526 12.92 16.98 -9.39
CA ILE A 526 13.56 15.67 -9.16
C ILE A 526 14.60 15.37 -10.23
N ALA A 527 14.26 15.55 -11.52
CA ALA A 527 15.22 15.36 -12.60
C ALA A 527 16.39 16.35 -12.52
N GLY A 528 16.08 17.62 -12.23
CA GLY A 528 17.07 18.68 -12.07
C GLY A 528 17.97 18.50 -10.84
N ALA A 529 17.49 17.83 -9.79
CA ALA A 529 18.27 17.57 -8.59
C ALA A 529 19.57 16.81 -8.87
N ALA A 530 19.57 15.95 -9.89
CA ALA A 530 20.74 15.17 -10.30
C ALA A 530 21.78 15.98 -11.09
N TYR A 531 21.43 17.16 -11.61
CA TYR A 531 22.31 17.94 -12.48
C TYR A 531 23.63 18.32 -11.80
N ASP A 532 23.58 18.85 -10.58
CA ASP A 532 24.74 19.32 -9.83
C ASP A 532 24.93 18.63 -8.48
N ALA A 533 24.14 17.59 -8.20
CA ALA A 533 24.30 16.76 -7.02
C ALA A 533 25.66 16.06 -6.98
N ASP A 534 26.14 15.78 -5.78
CA ASP A 534 27.26 14.87 -5.59
C ASP A 534 26.80 13.44 -5.90
N LEU A 535 27.20 12.94 -7.07
CA LEU A 535 26.95 11.57 -7.53
C LEU A 535 28.08 10.60 -7.14
N SER A 536 29.13 11.08 -6.46
CA SER A 536 30.24 10.23 -6.01
C SER A 536 29.90 9.43 -4.76
N GLY A 537 28.88 9.85 -4.02
CA GLY A 537 28.23 9.07 -2.98
C GLY A 537 26.81 8.68 -3.40
N SER A 538 26.65 7.68 -4.27
CA SER A 538 25.39 6.92 -4.37
C SER A 538 25.47 5.77 -5.39
N ALA A 539 25.88 4.58 -4.94
CA ALA A 539 24.96 3.46 -4.96
C ALA A 539 24.52 3.38 -3.49
N GLY A 540 23.32 3.87 -3.19
CA GLY A 540 22.95 4.20 -1.82
C GLY A 540 22.83 5.70 -1.64
N ALA A 541 21.72 6.24 -2.12
CA ALA A 541 20.98 7.12 -1.26
C ALA A 541 20.62 6.34 0.02
N GLU A 542 21.57 6.24 0.92
CA GLU A 542 21.23 6.29 2.33
C GLU A 542 20.47 7.60 2.55
N THR A 543 19.14 7.52 2.54
CA THR A 543 18.55 7.83 3.83
C THR A 543 19.25 6.88 4.79
N ALA A 544 20.22 7.37 5.57
CA ALA A 544 20.85 6.57 6.61
C ALA A 544 19.69 5.85 7.28
N TYR A 545 19.67 4.51 7.17
CA TYR A 545 18.59 3.72 7.72
C TYR A 545 18.37 4.19 9.17
N ASP A 546 17.14 4.20 9.66
CA ASP A 546 16.92 4.64 11.04
C ASP A 546 17.72 3.77 12.02
N LEU A 547 17.82 2.48 11.68
CA LEU A 547 18.63 1.49 12.38
C LEU A 547 19.22 0.50 11.37
N LEU A 548 20.48 0.12 11.56
CA LEU A 548 21.11 -1.00 10.86
C LEU A 548 21.71 -1.95 11.89
N ILE A 549 21.29 -3.21 11.83
CA ILE A 549 21.79 -4.29 12.68
C ILE A 549 22.78 -5.09 11.84
N ARG A 550 24.04 -5.15 12.26
CA ARG A 550 25.14 -5.69 11.48
C ARG A 550 25.62 -7.05 11.97
N ASN A 551 26.22 -7.83 11.08
CA ASN A 551 27.01 -9.03 11.41
C ASN A 551 26.23 -10.11 12.17
N GLY A 552 24.91 -10.14 12.04
CA GLY A 552 24.05 -11.07 12.75
C GLY A 552 24.00 -12.45 12.10
N HIS A 553 23.71 -13.47 12.91
CA HIS A 553 23.15 -14.72 12.41
C HIS A 553 21.63 -14.56 12.33
N ILE A 554 21.12 -14.33 11.13
CA ILE A 554 19.71 -14.02 10.90
C ILE A 554 18.91 -15.32 10.90
N ILE A 555 17.95 -15.42 11.82
CA ILE A 555 16.88 -16.41 11.80
C ILE A 555 15.59 -15.64 11.51
N ASP A 556 15.15 -15.64 10.26
CA ASP A 556 14.10 -14.74 9.76
C ASP A 556 12.68 -15.05 10.25
N GLY A 557 12.50 -16.09 11.07
CA GLY A 557 11.21 -16.55 11.60
C GLY A 557 10.49 -17.57 10.73
N THR A 558 10.95 -17.86 9.51
CA THR A 558 10.29 -18.82 8.60
C THR A 558 10.48 -20.28 9.02
N GLY A 559 11.49 -20.56 9.85
CA GLY A 559 11.95 -21.91 10.18
C GLY A 559 13.07 -22.44 9.26
N ASN A 560 13.55 -21.64 8.30
CA ASN A 560 14.74 -21.95 7.52
C ASN A 560 16.03 -21.83 8.35
N PRO A 561 17.13 -22.52 7.98
CA PRO A 561 18.44 -22.36 8.60
C PRO A 561 18.91 -20.89 8.62
N TRP A 562 19.68 -20.52 9.63
CA TRP A 562 20.24 -19.18 9.73
C TRP A 562 21.20 -18.85 8.57
N PHE A 563 21.38 -17.55 8.30
CA PHE A 563 22.43 -17.04 7.41
C PHE A 563 23.09 -15.79 8.00
N ALA A 564 24.34 -15.53 7.62
CA ALA A 564 25.05 -14.31 8.04
C ALA A 564 24.54 -13.11 7.23
N GLY A 565 24.25 -12.00 7.92
CA GLY A 565 23.88 -10.77 7.24
C GLY A 565 23.45 -9.67 8.20
N ASP A 566 22.88 -8.64 7.59
CA ASP A 566 22.47 -7.39 8.22
C ASP A 566 20.96 -7.16 8.04
N VAL A 567 20.36 -6.35 8.92
CA VAL A 567 18.96 -5.92 8.85
C VAL A 567 18.90 -4.40 8.89
N ALA A 568 18.40 -3.80 7.81
CA ALA A 568 18.15 -2.38 7.71
C ALA A 568 16.70 -2.02 8.03
N VAL A 569 16.50 -0.95 8.79
CA VAL A 569 15.18 -0.46 9.21
C VAL A 569 14.99 0.99 8.77
N ASN A 570 13.83 1.31 8.21
CA ASN A 570 13.43 2.67 7.85
C ASN A 570 11.94 2.90 8.13
N GLY A 571 11.59 4.01 8.76
CA GLY A 571 10.20 4.37 9.06
C GLY A 571 9.47 3.32 9.91
N GLY A 572 10.20 2.65 10.81
CA GLY A 572 9.66 1.57 11.65
C GLY A 572 9.39 0.24 10.93
N ARG A 573 9.85 0.08 9.69
CA ARG A 573 9.74 -1.14 8.88
C ARG A 573 11.11 -1.66 8.47
N ILE A 574 11.18 -2.95 8.24
CA ILE A 574 12.36 -3.61 7.66
C ILE A 574 12.46 -3.16 6.21
N ALA A 575 13.58 -2.52 5.85
CA ALA A 575 13.85 -2.02 4.52
C ALA A 575 14.60 -3.07 3.68
N ALA A 576 15.58 -3.74 4.27
CA ALA A 576 16.39 -4.76 3.62
C ALA A 576 16.93 -5.78 4.63
N VAL A 577 17.21 -7.00 4.15
CA VAL A 577 17.81 -8.10 4.91
C VAL A 577 18.80 -8.80 3.98
N GLY A 578 20.03 -9.01 4.41
CA GLY A 578 21.06 -9.66 3.59
C GLY A 578 22.44 -9.03 3.75
N ASP A 579 23.23 -9.02 2.68
CA ASP A 579 24.54 -8.34 2.68
C ASP A 579 24.35 -6.82 2.51
N LEU A 580 24.59 -6.06 3.58
CA LEU A 580 24.46 -4.60 3.62
C LEU A 580 25.76 -3.94 4.10
N HIS A 581 26.91 -4.52 3.78
CA HIS A 581 28.22 -4.03 4.25
C HIS A 581 28.50 -2.57 3.88
N ASP A 582 28.00 -2.12 2.73
CA ASP A 582 28.15 -0.75 2.22
C ASP A 582 27.04 0.21 2.70
N ALA A 583 26.02 -0.28 3.41
CA ALA A 583 24.94 0.55 3.95
C ALA A 583 25.30 1.12 5.32
N HIS A 584 24.71 2.24 5.72
CA HIS A 584 24.85 2.92 7.00
C HIS A 584 23.51 3.40 7.54
N ALA A 585 23.48 3.67 8.84
CA ALA A 585 22.31 4.10 9.57
C ALA A 585 22.58 5.22 10.57
N LYS A 586 21.50 5.90 11.00
CA LYS A 586 21.54 6.85 12.12
C LYS A 586 22.00 6.17 13.41
N ARG A 587 21.58 4.92 13.61
CA ARG A 587 22.03 4.04 14.68
C ARG A 587 22.48 2.73 14.07
N GLU A 588 23.65 2.27 14.47
CA GLU A 588 24.15 0.93 14.10
C GLU A 588 24.27 0.08 15.36
N ILE A 589 23.83 -1.17 15.26
CA ILE A 589 24.00 -2.19 16.29
C ILE A 589 24.87 -3.29 15.70
N ASP A 590 26.00 -3.58 16.32
CA ASP A 590 26.82 -4.74 15.95
C ASP A 590 26.29 -5.98 16.67
N ALA A 591 25.78 -6.94 15.90
CA ALA A 591 25.23 -8.21 16.35
C ALA A 591 26.17 -9.38 16.07
N GLN A 592 27.48 -9.13 15.98
CA GLN A 592 28.47 -10.18 15.76
C GLN A 592 28.35 -11.29 16.81
N GLY A 593 28.16 -12.53 16.33
CA GLY A 593 28.00 -13.71 17.20
C GLY A 593 26.65 -13.77 17.93
N ARG A 594 25.69 -12.93 17.55
CA ARG A 594 24.31 -12.92 18.07
C ARG A 594 23.34 -13.45 17.03
N ILE A 595 22.20 -13.94 17.53
CA ILE A 595 21.04 -14.19 16.68
C ILE A 595 20.28 -12.88 16.50
N VAL A 596 19.87 -12.60 15.26
CA VAL A 596 18.91 -11.55 14.93
C VAL A 596 17.63 -12.23 14.45
N ALA A 597 16.55 -12.09 15.22
CA ALA A 597 15.26 -12.74 14.96
C ALA A 597 14.12 -11.70 14.95
N PRO A 598 12.94 -12.02 14.37
CA PRO A 598 11.76 -11.20 14.60
C PRO A 598 11.48 -11.09 16.10
N GLY A 599 10.90 -9.98 16.51
CA GLY A 599 10.49 -9.76 17.89
C GLY A 599 9.54 -10.85 18.37
N PHE A 600 9.71 -11.29 19.63
CA PHE A 600 8.94 -12.42 20.14
C PHE A 600 7.51 -12.00 20.46
N ILE A 601 6.58 -12.92 20.22
CA ILE A 601 5.16 -12.73 20.43
C ILE A 601 4.72 -13.61 21.59
N ASP A 602 4.28 -12.97 22.66
CA ASP A 602 3.62 -13.61 23.79
C ASP A 602 2.18 -13.94 23.41
N MET A 603 1.90 -15.21 23.15
CA MET A 603 0.59 -15.66 22.65
C MET A 603 -0.53 -15.50 23.69
N LEU A 604 -0.17 -15.45 24.97
CA LEU A 604 -1.12 -15.26 26.04
C LEU A 604 -0.46 -14.54 27.20
N GLY A 605 -0.85 -13.30 27.40
CA GLY A 605 -0.53 -12.51 28.57
C GLY A 605 -1.78 -11.87 29.18
N GLN A 606 -1.58 -11.02 30.19
CA GLN A 606 -2.68 -10.46 31.01
C GLN A 606 -2.56 -8.93 31.18
N SER A 607 -1.75 -8.27 30.36
CA SER A 607 -1.23 -6.93 30.67
C SER A 607 -2.18 -5.75 30.42
N GLU A 608 -3.45 -5.95 30.05
CA GLU A 608 -4.31 -4.84 29.59
C GLU A 608 -4.44 -3.70 30.60
N VAL A 609 -4.60 -4.07 31.87
CA VAL A 609 -4.72 -3.12 32.99
C VAL A 609 -3.33 -2.67 33.45
N SER A 610 -2.37 -3.59 33.53
CA SER A 610 -1.02 -3.31 34.02
C SER A 610 -0.32 -2.25 33.17
N LEU A 611 -0.44 -2.30 31.84
CA LEU A 611 0.09 -1.26 30.94
C LEU A 611 -0.51 0.14 31.16
N LEU A 612 -1.72 0.24 31.71
CA LEU A 612 -2.31 1.53 32.09
C LEU A 612 -1.72 2.06 33.41
N LEU A 613 -1.30 1.17 34.30
CA LEU A 613 -0.74 1.50 35.61
C LEU A 613 0.77 1.75 35.54
N ASP A 614 1.49 0.93 34.78
CA ASP A 614 2.93 0.99 34.57
C ASP A 614 3.29 0.69 33.11
N ASN A 615 3.61 1.73 32.36
CA ASN A 615 3.82 1.60 30.92
C ASN A 615 5.28 1.25 30.53
N ARG A 616 6.00 0.55 31.39
CA ARG A 616 7.43 0.25 31.21
C ARG A 616 7.70 -1.16 30.68
N SER A 617 6.85 -2.13 31.03
CA SER A 617 6.90 -3.51 30.51
C SER A 617 8.26 -4.20 30.61
N LEU A 618 8.98 -4.00 31.73
CA LEU A 618 10.31 -4.57 31.96
C LEU A 618 10.33 -6.09 31.80
N SER A 619 9.41 -6.77 32.48
CA SER A 619 9.26 -8.23 32.43
C SER A 619 9.14 -8.79 31.00
N LYS A 620 8.46 -8.09 30.09
CA LYS A 620 8.23 -8.56 28.72
C LYS A 620 9.42 -8.22 27.82
N LEU A 621 9.82 -6.95 27.82
CA LEU A 621 10.91 -6.45 26.96
C LEU A 621 12.25 -7.12 27.27
N SER A 622 12.55 -7.41 28.53
CA SER A 622 13.78 -8.12 28.94
C SER A 622 13.85 -9.58 28.48
N GLN A 623 12.73 -10.13 28.00
CA GLN A 623 12.65 -11.47 27.42
C GLN A 623 12.66 -11.47 25.89
N GLY A 624 12.77 -10.29 25.25
CA GLY A 624 12.71 -10.17 23.79
C GLY A 624 11.29 -10.07 23.22
N ILE A 625 10.28 -9.85 24.06
CA ILE A 625 8.88 -9.77 23.63
C ILE A 625 8.58 -8.38 23.10
N THR A 626 8.04 -8.31 21.88
CA THR A 626 7.64 -7.07 21.20
C THR A 626 6.13 -6.95 21.05
N THR A 627 5.42 -8.07 21.15
CA THR A 627 3.97 -8.17 20.93
C THR A 627 3.36 -9.09 21.97
N GLU A 628 2.21 -8.70 22.50
CA GLU A 628 1.44 -9.49 23.47
C GLU A 628 -0.02 -9.63 23.01
N ILE A 629 -0.57 -10.82 23.23
CA ILE A 629 -1.97 -11.14 23.00
C ILE A 629 -2.62 -11.47 24.33
N THR A 630 -3.79 -10.91 24.61
CA THR A 630 -4.44 -11.00 25.91
C THR A 630 -5.92 -11.35 25.83
N GLY A 631 -6.60 -11.40 26.97
CA GLY A 631 -8.03 -11.66 27.07
C GLY A 631 -8.32 -13.15 27.12
N GLU A 632 -7.93 -13.85 28.19
CA GLU A 632 -8.07 -15.31 28.32
C GLU A 632 -9.54 -15.78 28.50
N GLY A 633 -10.37 -14.96 29.15
CA GLY A 633 -11.78 -15.25 29.41
C GLY A 633 -12.52 -14.08 30.05
N GLY A 634 -11.87 -13.38 30.99
CA GLY A 634 -12.12 -11.96 31.23
C GLY A 634 -11.42 -11.11 30.17
N SER A 635 -11.89 -9.89 29.94
CA SER A 635 -11.25 -8.96 28.99
C SER A 635 -11.49 -7.52 29.41
N ILE A 636 -10.65 -6.61 28.92
CA ILE A 636 -10.67 -5.19 29.31
C ILE A 636 -11.98 -4.46 28.97
N ALA A 637 -12.75 -5.01 28.04
CA ALA A 637 -14.08 -4.56 27.61
C ALA A 637 -14.92 -5.76 27.15
N PRO A 638 -16.27 -5.67 27.12
CA PRO A 638 -17.09 -4.49 27.45
C PRO A 638 -17.13 -4.16 28.94
N GLN A 639 -17.37 -2.88 29.26
CA GLN A 639 -17.51 -2.39 30.64
C GLN A 639 -18.89 -1.74 30.86
N ASN A 640 -19.53 -2.09 31.97
CA ASN A 640 -20.76 -1.48 32.48
C ASN A 640 -20.81 -1.55 34.02
N GLU A 641 -21.92 -1.15 34.62
CA GLU A 641 -22.06 -1.17 36.09
C GLU A 641 -21.85 -2.57 36.70
N LYS A 642 -22.30 -3.64 36.02
CA LYS A 642 -22.15 -5.02 36.51
C LYS A 642 -20.70 -5.49 36.49
N THR A 643 -19.95 -5.16 35.44
CA THR A 643 -18.52 -5.57 35.33
C THR A 643 -17.62 -4.70 36.20
N LEU A 644 -17.96 -3.43 36.40
CA LEU A 644 -17.16 -2.51 37.21
C LEU A 644 -17.36 -2.71 38.72
N ALA A 645 -18.53 -3.18 39.16
CA ALA A 645 -18.82 -3.35 40.58
C ALA A 645 -17.85 -4.31 41.29
N PRO A 646 -17.54 -5.51 40.76
CA PRO A 646 -16.52 -6.40 41.31
C PRO A 646 -15.09 -5.81 41.26
N MET A 647 -14.76 -5.04 40.21
CA MET A 647 -13.44 -4.43 40.04
C MET A 647 -13.19 -3.22 40.96
N LYS A 648 -14.25 -2.63 41.56
CA LYS A 648 -14.15 -1.38 42.33
C LYS A 648 -13.05 -1.38 43.41
N PRO A 649 -12.85 -2.43 44.23
CA PRO A 649 -11.77 -2.44 45.21
C PRO A 649 -10.38 -2.30 44.58
N PHE A 650 -10.15 -2.98 43.46
CA PHE A 650 -8.92 -2.88 42.68
C PHE A 650 -8.75 -1.48 42.07
N LEU A 651 -9.80 -0.95 41.43
CA LEU A 651 -9.78 0.38 40.81
C LEU A 651 -9.53 1.50 41.84
N ASP A 652 -10.15 1.41 43.02
CA ASP A 652 -9.93 2.35 44.11
C ASP A 652 -8.49 2.26 44.66
N HIS A 653 -7.95 1.05 44.80
CA HIS A 653 -6.58 0.82 45.28
C HIS A 653 -5.55 1.47 44.36
N TYR A 654 -5.65 1.20 43.05
CA TYR A 654 -4.72 1.71 42.04
C TYR A 654 -5.07 3.11 41.53
N LYS A 655 -6.19 3.69 42.00
CA LYS A 655 -6.72 4.98 41.56
C LYS A 655 -6.90 5.05 40.04
N LEU A 656 -7.30 3.94 39.44
CA LEU A 656 -7.54 3.82 38.01
C LEU A 656 -8.99 4.15 37.70
N SER A 657 -9.20 5.13 36.84
CA SER A 657 -10.51 5.45 36.29
C SER A 657 -10.73 4.67 35.00
N VAL A 658 -11.81 3.89 34.94
CA VAL A 658 -12.28 3.27 33.70
C VAL A 658 -13.21 4.26 32.99
N ASP A 659 -12.69 4.91 31.94
CA ASP A 659 -13.39 5.92 31.13
C ASP A 659 -13.83 5.39 29.76
N TRP A 660 -13.82 4.07 29.58
CA TRP A 660 -14.31 3.37 28.39
C TRP A 660 -15.40 2.36 28.73
N THR A 661 -16.26 2.07 27.76
CA THR A 661 -17.26 0.99 27.83
C THR A 661 -17.03 -0.07 26.77
N THR A 662 -16.35 0.29 25.67
CA THR A 662 -16.09 -0.56 24.50
C THR A 662 -14.61 -0.86 24.36
N LEU A 663 -14.25 -1.86 23.57
CA LEU A 663 -12.86 -2.24 23.36
C LEU A 663 -12.09 -1.15 22.61
N ASP A 664 -12.74 -0.51 21.63
CA ASP A 664 -12.13 0.60 20.90
C ASP A 664 -11.89 1.82 21.82
N GLY A 665 -12.75 2.03 22.81
CA GLY A 665 -12.52 3.04 23.85
C GLY A 665 -11.26 2.77 24.66
N TYR A 666 -11.02 1.51 25.05
CA TYR A 666 -9.77 1.10 25.69
C TYR A 666 -8.56 1.28 24.76
N PHE A 667 -8.64 0.83 23.51
CA PHE A 667 -7.53 0.99 22.57
C PHE A 667 -7.19 2.46 22.34
N ARG A 668 -8.18 3.35 22.20
CA ARG A 668 -7.95 4.80 22.14
C ARG A 668 -7.32 5.36 23.41
N ARG A 669 -7.72 4.86 24.59
CA ARG A 669 -7.12 5.25 25.87
C ARG A 669 -5.64 4.88 25.94
N LEU A 670 -5.30 3.67 25.50
CA LEU A 670 -3.93 3.17 25.46
C LEU A 670 -3.08 3.87 24.39
N GLU A 671 -3.61 4.05 23.17
CA GLU A 671 -2.94 4.79 22.09
C GLU A 671 -2.59 6.23 22.50
N LYS A 672 -3.50 6.89 23.24
CA LYS A 672 -3.26 8.24 23.78
C LYS A 672 -2.14 8.27 24.83
N GLN A 673 -1.99 7.20 25.60
CA GLN A 673 -0.92 7.06 26.60
C GLN A 673 0.42 6.64 25.95
N GLY A 674 0.36 5.95 24.82
CA GLY A 674 1.49 5.19 24.27
C GLY A 674 1.62 3.83 24.96
N THR A 675 2.32 2.89 24.34
CA THR A 675 2.65 1.58 24.93
C THR A 675 4.02 1.11 24.39
N PRO A 676 4.87 0.46 25.19
CA PRO A 676 6.14 -0.11 24.72
C PRO A 676 5.94 -1.37 23.87
N LEU A 677 4.82 -2.08 24.06
CA LEU A 677 4.52 -3.32 23.33
C LEU A 677 3.42 -3.12 22.30
N ASN A 678 3.49 -3.88 21.22
CA ASN A 678 2.29 -4.11 20.42
C ASN A 678 1.30 -4.96 21.21
N ILE A 679 0.00 -4.66 21.19
CA ILE A 679 -0.99 -5.40 21.97
C ILE A 679 -2.27 -5.67 21.19
N GLY A 680 -2.67 -6.94 21.14
CA GLY A 680 -3.98 -7.38 20.67
C GLY A 680 -4.73 -8.10 21.78
N THR A 681 -6.05 -8.15 21.70
CA THR A 681 -6.85 -8.82 22.75
C THR A 681 -8.08 -9.50 22.16
N TYR A 682 -8.49 -10.59 22.80
CA TYR A 682 -9.76 -11.27 22.59
C TYR A 682 -10.88 -10.59 23.41
N VAL A 683 -12.13 -10.72 22.95
CA VAL A 683 -13.27 -10.49 23.84
C VAL A 683 -13.56 -11.75 24.64
N GLY A 684 -13.49 -11.63 25.96
CA GLY A 684 -13.68 -12.74 26.88
C GLY A 684 -15.15 -13.09 27.07
N SER A 685 -15.51 -14.37 26.91
CA SER A 685 -16.89 -14.82 27.13
C SER A 685 -17.34 -14.72 28.59
N ALA A 686 -16.42 -14.78 29.56
CA ALA A 686 -16.72 -14.49 30.96
C ALA A 686 -17.10 -13.01 31.12
N GLN A 687 -16.31 -12.09 30.55
CA GLN A 687 -16.59 -10.65 30.55
C GLN A 687 -17.97 -10.32 29.96
N VAL A 688 -18.30 -10.96 28.82
CA VAL A 688 -19.61 -10.80 28.16
C VAL A 688 -20.74 -11.33 29.03
N ARG A 689 -20.52 -12.45 29.73
CA ARG A 689 -21.51 -13.03 30.65
C ARG A 689 -21.71 -12.14 31.88
N GLU A 690 -20.65 -11.61 32.47
CA GLU A 690 -20.72 -10.66 33.59
C GLU A 690 -21.50 -9.39 33.21
N ALA A 691 -21.25 -8.85 32.01
CA ALA A 691 -21.93 -7.67 31.50
C ALA A 691 -23.45 -7.84 31.35
N VAL A 692 -23.94 -9.07 31.13
CA VAL A 692 -25.36 -9.35 30.87
C VAL A 692 -26.04 -10.04 32.04
N ILE A 693 -25.50 -11.17 32.48
CA ILE A 693 -26.05 -12.01 33.54
C ILE A 693 -25.50 -11.57 34.89
N GLY A 694 -24.19 -11.44 35.01
CA GLY A 694 -23.46 -11.34 36.28
C GLY A 694 -22.87 -12.70 36.68
N ASP A 695 -22.68 -12.92 37.99
CA ASP A 695 -22.00 -14.10 38.54
C ASP A 695 -22.91 -15.32 38.80
N ASP A 696 -24.15 -15.29 38.30
CA ASP A 696 -25.16 -16.33 38.60
C ASP A 696 -24.89 -17.64 37.82
N ASP A 697 -24.99 -18.79 38.51
CA ASP A 697 -25.00 -20.12 37.89
C ASP A 697 -26.37 -20.45 37.28
N ARG A 698 -26.63 -19.86 36.11
CA ARG A 698 -27.84 -20.15 35.31
C ARG A 698 -27.59 -19.97 33.81
N PRO A 699 -28.31 -20.66 32.93
CA PRO A 699 -28.24 -20.36 31.50
C PRO A 699 -28.77 -18.94 31.20
N PRO A 700 -28.27 -18.28 30.13
CA PRO A 700 -28.89 -17.06 29.63
C PRO A 700 -30.31 -17.35 29.15
N THR A 701 -31.22 -16.42 29.39
CA THR A 701 -32.49 -16.37 28.65
C THR A 701 -32.23 -16.07 27.17
N PRO A 702 -33.17 -16.34 26.25
CA PRO A 702 -32.99 -16.03 24.84
C PRO A 702 -32.64 -14.55 24.57
N ALA A 703 -33.23 -13.62 25.33
CA ALA A 703 -32.94 -12.19 25.19
C ALA A 703 -31.53 -11.83 25.70
N GLU A 704 -31.09 -12.43 26.80
CA GLU A 704 -29.73 -12.24 27.32
C GLU A 704 -28.69 -12.82 26.35
N LEU A 705 -28.95 -14.00 25.75
CA LEU A 705 -28.05 -14.57 24.75
C LEU A 705 -27.89 -13.66 23.52
N GLU A 706 -28.97 -13.05 23.03
CA GLU A 706 -28.88 -12.06 21.95
C GLU A 706 -28.10 -10.82 22.38
N GLN A 707 -28.25 -10.35 23.62
CA GLN A 707 -27.45 -9.25 24.14
C GLN A 707 -25.96 -9.60 24.20
N MET A 708 -25.62 -10.82 24.64
CA MET A 708 -24.24 -11.31 24.66
C MET A 708 -23.65 -11.38 23.25
N LYS A 709 -24.42 -11.88 22.28
CA LYS A 709 -24.02 -11.89 20.86
C LYS A 709 -23.76 -10.48 20.31
N MET A 710 -24.60 -9.50 20.66
CA MET A 710 -24.38 -8.10 20.26
C MET A 710 -23.10 -7.50 20.87
N LEU A 711 -22.76 -7.85 22.11
CA LEU A 711 -21.50 -7.41 22.74
C LEU A 711 -20.27 -8.01 22.05
N VAL A 712 -20.31 -9.30 21.70
CA VAL A 712 -19.26 -9.94 20.90
C VAL A 712 -19.16 -9.28 19.53
N GLU A 713 -20.28 -9.05 18.86
CA GLU A 713 -20.30 -8.36 17.56
C GLU A 713 -19.67 -6.96 17.64
N GLN A 714 -20.00 -6.19 18.68
CA GLN A 714 -19.42 -4.87 18.90
C GLN A 714 -17.91 -4.98 19.14
N ALA A 715 -17.46 -5.91 19.99
CA ALA A 715 -16.04 -6.08 20.25
C ALA A 715 -15.25 -6.51 19.00
N MET A 716 -15.81 -7.36 18.14
CA MET A 716 -15.20 -7.69 16.85
C MET A 716 -15.07 -6.46 15.94
N LYS A 717 -16.10 -5.60 15.89
CA LYS A 717 -16.06 -4.32 15.16
C LYS A 717 -15.09 -3.31 15.77
N ASP A 718 -14.86 -3.38 17.07
CA ASP A 718 -13.89 -2.57 17.80
C ASP A 718 -12.45 -3.07 17.61
N GLY A 719 -12.27 -4.27 17.05
CA GLY A 719 -10.97 -4.85 16.71
C GLY A 719 -10.50 -5.98 17.63
N ALA A 720 -11.40 -6.70 18.31
CA ALA A 720 -11.04 -7.95 18.98
C ALA A 720 -10.50 -8.97 17.96
N LEU A 721 -9.52 -9.78 18.37
CA LEU A 721 -8.95 -10.85 17.55
C LEU A 721 -9.88 -12.05 17.41
N GLY A 722 -10.79 -12.21 18.36
CA GLY A 722 -11.75 -13.31 18.42
C GLY A 722 -12.50 -13.29 19.73
N VAL A 723 -13.13 -14.42 20.05
CA VAL A 723 -13.73 -14.67 21.37
C VAL A 723 -12.93 -15.71 22.14
N SER A 724 -12.73 -15.48 23.43
CA SER A 724 -12.00 -16.40 24.31
C SER A 724 -12.86 -16.89 25.47
N SER A 725 -12.38 -17.90 26.20
CA SER A 725 -13.08 -18.46 27.35
C SER A 725 -12.10 -19.04 28.38
N ALA A 726 -12.45 -18.91 29.66
CA ALA A 726 -11.74 -19.54 30.77
C ALA A 726 -12.69 -20.44 31.56
N LEU A 727 -12.97 -21.61 31.00
CA LEU A 727 -14.09 -22.48 31.37
C LEU A 727 -13.88 -23.24 32.69
N ILE A 728 -12.69 -23.17 33.27
CA ILE A 728 -12.39 -23.67 34.61
C ILE A 728 -12.93 -22.73 35.71
N TYR A 729 -13.11 -21.43 35.41
CA TYR A 729 -13.44 -20.40 36.39
C TYR A 729 -14.89 -19.91 36.28
N PRO A 730 -15.55 -19.58 37.42
CA PRO A 730 -16.74 -18.75 37.44
C PRO A 730 -16.50 -17.36 36.84
N PRO A 731 -17.48 -16.78 36.11
CA PRO A 731 -18.78 -17.37 35.77
C PRO A 731 -18.74 -18.23 34.49
N ASN A 732 -17.61 -18.35 33.81
CA ASN A 732 -17.52 -19.00 32.50
C ASN A 732 -17.77 -20.51 32.56
N ILE A 733 -17.41 -21.18 33.66
CA ILE A 733 -17.71 -22.61 33.90
C ILE A 733 -19.22 -22.92 33.87
N TYR A 734 -20.07 -21.94 34.15
CA TYR A 734 -21.53 -22.08 34.08
C TYR A 734 -22.06 -22.08 32.63
N ALA A 735 -21.26 -21.60 31.67
CA ALA A 735 -21.62 -21.57 30.25
C ALA A 735 -21.69 -22.99 29.67
N LYS A 736 -22.75 -23.23 28.88
CA LYS A 736 -22.93 -24.48 28.13
C LYS A 736 -22.26 -24.37 26.76
N THR A 737 -21.87 -25.50 26.18
CA THR A 737 -21.21 -25.54 24.87
C THR A 737 -21.99 -24.79 23.79
N ASP A 738 -23.32 -24.94 23.75
CA ASP A 738 -24.15 -24.29 22.73
C ASP A 738 -24.19 -22.75 22.87
N GLU A 739 -24.01 -22.24 24.10
CA GLU A 739 -23.83 -20.80 24.35
C GLU A 739 -22.52 -20.31 23.73
N LEU A 740 -21.43 -21.04 23.96
CA LEU A 740 -20.10 -20.71 23.41
C LEU A 740 -20.10 -20.82 21.88
N ILE A 741 -20.74 -21.83 21.30
CA ILE A 741 -20.94 -21.96 19.85
C ILE A 741 -21.67 -20.73 19.31
N ALA A 742 -22.73 -20.26 19.98
CA ALA A 742 -23.47 -19.09 19.53
C ALA A 742 -22.63 -17.80 19.53
N LEU A 743 -21.77 -17.60 20.54
CA LEU A 743 -20.86 -16.46 20.60
C LEU A 743 -19.73 -16.58 19.56
N ALA A 744 -19.11 -17.75 19.45
CA ALA A 744 -18.08 -18.06 18.46
C ALA A 744 -18.60 -17.87 17.03
N HIS A 745 -19.84 -18.29 16.75
CA HIS A 745 -20.46 -18.07 15.44
C HIS A 745 -20.68 -16.58 15.10
N VAL A 746 -20.71 -15.68 16.09
CA VAL A 746 -20.67 -14.24 15.81
C VAL A 746 -19.28 -13.83 15.35
N ALA A 747 -18.23 -14.22 16.08
CA ALA A 747 -16.84 -13.89 15.75
C ALA A 747 -16.42 -14.43 14.37
N SER A 748 -16.96 -15.57 13.93
CA SER A 748 -16.67 -16.16 12.61
C SER A 748 -17.07 -15.27 11.43
N LYS A 749 -18.12 -14.44 11.59
CA LYS A 749 -18.55 -13.48 10.57
C LYS A 749 -17.54 -12.36 10.33
N TYR A 750 -16.61 -12.19 11.26
CA TYR A 750 -15.60 -11.13 11.29
C TYR A 750 -14.18 -11.67 11.10
N GLY A 751 -14.03 -12.97 10.78
CA GLY A 751 -12.75 -13.62 10.57
C GLY A 751 -11.89 -13.71 11.85
N GLY A 752 -12.53 -13.77 13.03
CA GLY A 752 -11.85 -13.93 14.31
C GLY A 752 -11.43 -15.38 14.60
N LEU A 753 -11.03 -15.65 15.85
CA LEU A 753 -10.70 -16.98 16.38
C LEU A 753 -11.57 -17.34 17.59
N TYR A 754 -11.59 -18.63 17.95
CA TYR A 754 -12.02 -19.07 19.27
C TYR A 754 -10.81 -19.52 20.08
N ALA A 755 -10.56 -18.89 21.23
CA ALA A 755 -9.50 -19.31 22.14
C ALA A 755 -10.07 -19.83 23.47
N THR A 756 -9.38 -20.75 24.13
CA THR A 756 -9.90 -21.34 25.37
C THR A 756 -8.84 -21.82 26.34
N HIS A 757 -8.90 -21.31 27.58
CA HIS A 757 -8.58 -22.09 28.75
C HIS A 757 -9.75 -23.06 28.96
N MET A 758 -9.50 -24.30 28.55
CA MET A 758 -10.52 -25.34 28.47
C MET A 758 -11.11 -25.70 29.84
N ARG A 759 -12.28 -26.36 29.81
CA ARG A 759 -13.09 -26.65 31.01
C ARG A 759 -12.38 -27.52 32.05
N SER A 760 -11.44 -28.33 31.61
CA SER A 760 -10.62 -29.16 32.47
C SER A 760 -9.30 -29.45 31.79
N GLU A 761 -8.22 -29.31 32.53
CA GLU A 761 -6.86 -29.74 32.18
C GLU A 761 -6.46 -30.98 32.99
N GLY A 762 -7.38 -31.50 33.82
CA GLY A 762 -7.23 -32.65 34.69
C GLY A 762 -8.08 -33.85 34.26
N ALA A 763 -8.99 -34.32 35.12
CA ALA A 763 -9.72 -35.58 34.93
C ALA A 763 -10.50 -35.70 33.61
N SER A 764 -10.94 -34.56 33.06
CA SER A 764 -11.78 -34.48 31.87
C SER A 764 -11.09 -33.78 30.69
N GLU A 765 -9.75 -33.73 30.66
CA GLU A 765 -8.96 -33.05 29.63
C GLU A 765 -9.37 -33.42 28.19
N MET A 766 -9.59 -34.70 27.90
CA MET A 766 -9.99 -35.16 26.57
C MET A 766 -11.42 -34.75 26.20
N ALA A 767 -12.33 -34.68 27.18
CA ALA A 767 -13.69 -34.22 26.96
C ALA A 767 -13.74 -32.70 26.75
N ALA A 768 -12.91 -31.95 27.49
CA ALA A 768 -12.75 -30.51 27.32
C ALA A 768 -12.11 -30.15 25.97
N LEU A 769 -11.12 -30.92 25.52
CA LEU A 769 -10.57 -30.77 24.16
C LEU A 769 -11.61 -31.08 23.08
N ALA A 770 -12.41 -32.14 23.26
CA ALA A 770 -13.50 -32.45 22.35
C ALA A 770 -14.56 -31.34 22.29
N GLU A 771 -14.83 -30.67 23.42
CA GLU A 771 -15.69 -29.48 23.48
C GLU A 771 -15.12 -28.34 22.63
N ALA A 772 -13.83 -28.01 22.78
CA ALA A 772 -13.16 -26.96 21.98
C ALA A 772 -13.19 -27.28 20.47
N ILE A 773 -12.92 -28.54 20.09
CA ILE A 773 -13.01 -29.02 18.69
C ILE A 773 -14.44 -28.88 18.16
N ARG A 774 -15.45 -29.23 18.97
CA ARG A 774 -16.86 -29.08 18.59
C ARG A 774 -17.21 -27.62 18.35
N ILE A 775 -16.79 -26.72 19.23
CA ILE A 775 -17.01 -25.28 19.09
C ILE A 775 -16.40 -24.76 17.79
N GLY A 776 -15.13 -25.06 17.51
CA GLY A 776 -14.47 -24.65 16.27
C GLY A 776 -15.18 -25.13 15.01
N ARG A 777 -15.61 -26.41 14.99
CA ARG A 777 -16.31 -27.00 13.85
C ARG A 777 -17.70 -26.40 13.63
N GLU A 778 -18.50 -26.24 14.68
CA GLU A 778 -19.88 -25.74 14.55
C GLU A 778 -19.92 -24.21 14.33
N ALA A 779 -18.96 -23.46 14.87
CA ALA A 779 -18.84 -22.03 14.64
C ALA A 779 -18.12 -21.67 13.33
N ASN A 780 -17.41 -22.64 12.72
CA ASN A 780 -16.52 -22.46 11.57
C ASN A 780 -15.39 -21.47 11.86
N LEU A 781 -14.60 -21.76 12.91
CA LEU A 781 -13.52 -20.93 13.42
C LEU A 781 -12.23 -21.73 13.69
N PRO A 782 -11.05 -21.11 13.55
CA PRO A 782 -9.82 -21.61 14.15
C PRO A 782 -9.94 -21.67 15.68
N VAL A 783 -9.25 -22.64 16.32
CA VAL A 783 -9.35 -22.91 17.77
C VAL A 783 -8.00 -22.86 18.46
N GLU A 784 -7.70 -21.86 19.28
CA GLU A 784 -6.49 -21.80 20.11
C GLU A 784 -6.75 -22.39 21.49
N VAL A 785 -6.00 -23.43 21.88
CA VAL A 785 -6.03 -23.96 23.24
C VAL A 785 -4.97 -23.24 24.04
N PHE A 786 -5.40 -22.39 24.96
CA PHE A 786 -4.50 -21.62 25.78
C PHE A 786 -3.73 -22.51 26.74
N HIS A 787 -2.45 -22.17 26.95
CA HIS A 787 -1.52 -22.73 27.94
C HIS A 787 -1.69 -24.24 28.21
N LEU A 788 -1.73 -25.03 27.13
CA LEU A 788 -2.08 -26.46 27.13
C LEU A 788 -1.28 -27.25 28.18
N LYS A 789 -1.97 -28.01 29.04
CA LYS A 789 -1.30 -28.84 30.06
C LYS A 789 -2.11 -30.07 30.44
N VAL A 790 -1.43 -30.97 31.16
CA VAL A 790 -2.01 -32.12 31.87
C VAL A 790 -1.79 -31.89 33.35
N SER A 791 -2.89 -31.74 34.09
CA SER A 791 -2.92 -31.42 35.52
C SER A 791 -3.13 -32.68 36.36
N GLY A 792 -2.22 -32.93 37.30
CA GLY A 792 -2.34 -33.98 38.31
C GLY A 792 -1.49 -35.23 38.03
N LYS A 793 -0.79 -35.69 39.09
CA LYS A 793 0.16 -36.81 39.03
C LYS A 793 -0.41 -38.12 38.49
N SER A 794 -1.71 -38.37 38.67
CA SER A 794 -2.38 -39.58 38.17
C SER A 794 -2.47 -39.64 36.65
N ARG A 795 -2.26 -38.51 35.95
CA ARG A 795 -2.40 -38.37 34.49
C ARG A 795 -1.09 -38.10 33.75
N TRP A 796 -0.01 -37.77 34.46
CA TRP A 796 1.28 -37.47 33.83
C TRP A 796 1.70 -38.53 32.80
N GLY A 797 2.20 -38.07 31.66
CA GLY A 797 2.49 -38.88 30.47
C GLY A 797 1.31 -38.99 29.49
N SER A 798 0.14 -38.42 29.79
CA SER A 798 -1.02 -38.39 28.89
C SER A 798 -0.95 -37.29 27.83
N MET A 799 -0.01 -36.34 27.89
CA MET A 799 0.08 -35.24 26.93
C MET A 799 0.22 -35.74 25.49
N LYS A 800 0.85 -36.91 25.28
CA LYS A 800 0.90 -37.57 23.96
C LYS A 800 -0.48 -37.88 23.36
N ASN A 801 -1.47 -38.19 24.20
CA ASN A 801 -2.84 -38.47 23.76
C ASN A 801 -3.56 -37.16 23.39
N VAL A 802 -3.35 -36.11 24.19
CA VAL A 802 -3.87 -34.76 23.93
C VAL A 802 -3.29 -34.22 22.62
N ALA A 803 -1.97 -34.29 22.44
CA ALA A 803 -1.29 -33.91 21.21
C ALA A 803 -1.77 -34.72 20.00
N ALA A 804 -1.96 -36.03 20.15
CA ALA A 804 -2.51 -36.87 19.08
C ALA A 804 -3.94 -36.48 18.72
N ALA A 805 -4.78 -36.09 19.69
CA ALA A 805 -6.14 -35.64 19.43
C ALA A 805 -6.17 -34.29 18.70
N ILE A 806 -5.31 -33.34 19.08
CA ILE A 806 -5.15 -32.07 18.36
C ILE A 806 -4.66 -32.35 16.93
N GLN A 807 -3.65 -33.20 16.75
CA GLN A 807 -3.15 -33.55 15.42
C GLN A 807 -4.24 -34.21 14.55
N ASN A 808 -5.02 -35.14 15.10
CA ASN A 808 -6.14 -35.76 14.40
C ASN A 808 -7.20 -34.74 13.98
N ALA A 809 -7.48 -33.73 14.82
CA ALA A 809 -8.39 -32.65 14.47
C ALA A 809 -7.83 -31.79 13.33
N ARG A 810 -6.53 -31.47 13.34
CA ARG A 810 -5.82 -30.79 12.25
C ARG A 810 -5.87 -31.59 10.95
N ASP A 811 -5.57 -32.88 11.01
CA ASP A 811 -5.60 -33.79 9.85
C ASP A 811 -7.02 -33.93 9.26
N SER A 812 -8.06 -33.70 10.09
CA SER A 812 -9.46 -33.65 9.65
C SER A 812 -9.90 -32.30 9.06
N GLY A 813 -9.01 -31.31 8.99
CA GLY A 813 -9.25 -30.00 8.39
C GLY A 813 -9.64 -28.88 9.36
N LEU A 814 -9.63 -29.11 10.68
CA LEU A 814 -9.85 -28.03 11.66
C LEU A 814 -8.52 -27.30 11.93
N ASP A 815 -8.50 -25.98 11.81
CA ASP A 815 -7.34 -25.19 12.21
C ASP A 815 -7.27 -25.00 13.74
N ILE A 816 -6.70 -26.00 14.44
CA ILE A 816 -6.51 -25.99 15.90
C ILE A 816 -5.03 -26.02 16.28
N ALA A 817 -4.64 -25.18 17.23
CA ALA A 817 -3.27 -25.00 17.72
C ALA A 817 -3.33 -24.68 19.23
N ALA A 818 -2.16 -24.45 19.84
CA ALA A 818 -2.06 -24.17 21.26
C ALA A 818 -0.85 -23.30 21.59
N ASP A 819 -0.81 -22.77 22.80
CA ASP A 819 0.41 -22.23 23.41
C ASP A 819 0.70 -22.94 24.75
N MET A 820 1.92 -22.78 25.25
CA MET A 820 2.34 -23.26 26.57
C MET A 820 3.35 -22.30 27.20
N TYR A 821 3.34 -22.17 28.53
CA TYR A 821 4.49 -21.67 29.28
C TYR A 821 5.40 -22.84 29.70
N PRO A 822 6.74 -22.66 29.73
CA PRO A 822 7.69 -23.74 29.98
C PRO A 822 7.93 -24.01 31.48
N TYR A 823 6.87 -24.19 32.28
CA TYR A 823 6.97 -24.43 33.72
C TYR A 823 6.00 -25.53 34.20
N PRO A 824 6.38 -26.35 35.20
CA PRO A 824 5.54 -27.45 35.70
C PRO A 824 4.46 -26.98 36.70
N ALA A 825 4.22 -25.68 36.78
CA ALA A 825 3.25 -25.08 37.67
C ALA A 825 2.47 -23.98 36.95
N GLY A 826 1.19 -23.84 37.30
CA GLY A 826 0.35 -22.70 36.90
C GLY A 826 0.16 -21.73 38.06
N ALA A 827 -0.39 -20.54 37.78
CA ALA A 827 -0.73 -19.57 38.81
C ALA A 827 -2.12 -18.98 38.56
N THR A 828 -2.90 -18.81 39.64
CA THR A 828 -4.25 -18.21 39.62
C THR A 828 -4.63 -17.86 41.06
N ALA A 829 -5.86 -17.37 41.30
CA ALA A 829 -6.33 -17.09 42.66
C ALA A 829 -6.36 -18.36 43.53
N LEU A 830 -6.09 -18.23 44.84
CA LEU A 830 -6.22 -19.33 45.81
C LEU A 830 -7.67 -19.83 45.90
N ALA A 831 -8.63 -18.93 45.70
CA ALA A 831 -10.06 -19.26 45.69
C ALA A 831 -10.44 -20.20 44.54
N SER A 832 -9.66 -20.26 43.45
CA SER A 832 -9.88 -21.16 42.32
C SER A 832 -9.73 -22.65 42.68
N ALA A 833 -9.10 -22.97 43.81
CA ALA A 833 -9.07 -24.34 44.33
C ALA A 833 -10.40 -24.80 44.93
N LEU A 834 -11.35 -23.88 45.19
CA LEU A 834 -12.66 -24.20 45.75
C LEU A 834 -13.63 -24.70 44.67
N PRO A 835 -14.59 -25.58 45.01
CA PRO A 835 -15.61 -26.00 44.07
C PRO A 835 -16.40 -24.80 43.47
N PRO A 836 -16.67 -24.78 42.16
CA PRO A 836 -17.28 -23.62 41.49
C PRO A 836 -18.64 -23.17 42.05
N TRP A 837 -19.44 -24.10 42.60
CA TRP A 837 -20.73 -23.78 43.22
C TRP A 837 -20.60 -22.87 44.45
N VAL A 838 -19.40 -22.81 45.06
CA VAL A 838 -19.14 -21.91 46.19
C VAL A 838 -19.13 -20.45 45.73
N ALA A 839 -18.81 -20.18 44.46
CA ALA A 839 -18.75 -18.83 43.88
C ALA A 839 -20.04 -18.37 43.19
N ASP A 840 -21.10 -19.18 43.13
CA ASP A 840 -22.38 -18.81 42.49
C ASP A 840 -22.96 -17.52 43.11
N GLY A 841 -23.18 -16.48 42.31
CA GLY A 841 -23.56 -15.15 42.80
C GLY A 841 -22.40 -14.30 43.33
N GLY A 842 -21.16 -14.67 42.99
CA GLY A 842 -19.95 -13.84 43.11
C GLY A 842 -19.18 -14.00 44.43
N VAL A 843 -18.08 -13.23 44.53
CA VAL A 843 -17.11 -13.32 45.65
C VAL A 843 -17.76 -13.10 47.02
N GLN A 844 -18.76 -12.21 47.13
CA GLN A 844 -19.44 -12.00 48.41
C GLN A 844 -20.21 -13.24 48.87
N LYS A 845 -20.86 -13.96 47.94
CA LYS A 845 -21.53 -15.23 48.25
C LYS A 845 -20.53 -16.33 48.59
N LEU A 846 -19.38 -16.36 47.93
CA LEU A 846 -18.26 -17.23 48.32
C LEU A 846 -17.85 -16.98 49.78
N LEU A 847 -17.58 -15.73 50.15
CA LEU A 847 -17.16 -15.37 51.52
C LEU A 847 -18.26 -15.63 52.56
N GLU A 848 -19.53 -15.46 52.21
CA GLU A 848 -20.67 -15.85 53.06
C GLU A 848 -20.73 -17.37 53.27
N ARG A 849 -20.65 -18.15 52.18
CA ARG A 849 -20.72 -19.63 52.23
C ARG A 849 -19.57 -20.23 53.03
N LEU A 850 -18.35 -19.70 52.89
CA LEU A 850 -17.18 -20.21 53.63
C LEU A 850 -17.28 -20.06 55.16
N LYS A 851 -18.21 -19.23 55.67
CA LYS A 851 -18.49 -19.11 57.12
C LYS A 851 -19.38 -20.24 57.65
N ASP A 852 -20.06 -20.99 56.79
CA ASP A 852 -20.96 -22.08 57.19
C ASP A 852 -20.18 -23.40 57.38
N PRO A 853 -20.17 -24.01 58.58
CA PRO A 853 -19.50 -25.27 58.85
C PRO A 853 -19.96 -26.44 57.96
N ALA A 854 -21.24 -26.47 57.55
CA ALA A 854 -21.78 -27.53 56.69
C ALA A 854 -21.23 -27.43 55.26
N VAL A 855 -21.12 -26.20 54.74
CA VAL A 855 -20.47 -25.90 53.45
C VAL A 855 -19.01 -26.33 53.51
N ARG A 856 -18.26 -25.93 54.55
CA ARG A 856 -16.85 -26.32 54.71
C ARG A 856 -16.66 -27.83 54.76
N ALA A 857 -17.52 -28.54 55.51
CA ALA A 857 -17.47 -30.00 55.57
C ALA A 857 -17.71 -30.67 54.21
N ARG A 858 -18.57 -30.09 53.37
CA ARG A 858 -18.77 -30.52 51.98
C ARG A 858 -17.52 -30.26 51.14
N ILE A 859 -16.96 -29.05 51.18
CA ILE A 859 -15.73 -28.69 50.45
C ILE A 859 -14.58 -29.65 50.80
N LYS A 860 -14.36 -29.96 52.08
CA LYS A 860 -13.33 -30.91 52.52
C LYS A 860 -13.51 -32.31 51.93
N LYS A 861 -14.75 -32.79 51.79
CA LYS A 861 -15.02 -34.09 51.13
C LYS A 861 -14.73 -34.04 49.64
N GLU A 862 -14.96 -32.89 49.01
CA GLU A 862 -14.66 -32.70 47.58
C GLU A 862 -13.15 -32.60 47.36
N PHE A 863 -12.38 -31.92 48.22
CA PHE A 863 -10.90 -31.84 48.14
C PHE A 863 -10.20 -33.21 48.16
N ALA A 864 -10.78 -34.20 48.83
CA ALA A 864 -10.15 -35.52 49.01
C ALA A 864 -10.12 -36.40 47.75
N ARG A 865 -10.72 -35.96 46.64
CA ARG A 865 -10.82 -36.75 45.41
C ARG A 865 -10.80 -35.87 44.16
N ASP A 866 -10.56 -36.54 43.05
CA ASP A 866 -10.71 -36.00 41.72
C ASP A 866 -12.19 -35.84 41.30
N HIS A 867 -12.47 -34.96 40.34
CA HIS A 867 -13.83 -34.68 39.86
C HIS A 867 -13.91 -34.60 38.33
N PRO A 868 -14.97 -35.17 37.72
CA PRO A 868 -15.16 -35.09 36.27
C PRO A 868 -15.76 -33.75 35.81
N ASP A 869 -16.42 -33.01 36.71
CA ASP A 869 -17.25 -31.85 36.34
C ASP A 869 -16.59 -30.48 36.63
N TRP A 870 -15.48 -30.46 37.36
CA TRP A 870 -14.68 -29.27 37.66
C TRP A 870 -13.25 -29.66 38.05
N GLU A 871 -12.32 -28.72 37.95
CA GLU A 871 -10.90 -28.98 38.19
C GLU A 871 -10.47 -28.72 39.63
N ASN A 872 -10.04 -29.78 40.31
CA ASN A 872 -9.66 -29.73 41.71
C ASN A 872 -8.15 -29.50 41.86
N LEU A 873 -7.73 -28.24 41.73
CA LEU A 873 -6.32 -27.82 41.82
C LEU A 873 -5.64 -28.26 43.14
N PHE A 874 -6.38 -28.27 44.25
CA PHE A 874 -5.85 -28.73 45.54
C PHE A 874 -5.49 -30.22 45.50
N TYR A 875 -6.34 -31.05 44.90
CA TYR A 875 -6.09 -32.48 44.72
C TYR A 875 -4.96 -32.74 43.72
N ASP A 876 -4.97 -32.05 42.58
CA ASP A 876 -4.03 -32.27 41.48
C ASP A 876 -2.58 -31.91 41.86
N CYS A 877 -2.40 -30.94 42.75
CA CYS A 877 -1.10 -30.60 43.32
C CYS A 877 -0.65 -31.55 44.45
N GLY A 878 -1.46 -32.54 44.83
CA GLY A 878 -1.18 -33.46 45.93
C GLY A 878 -1.43 -32.87 47.32
N GLY A 879 -2.33 -31.89 47.44
CA GLY A 879 -2.71 -31.23 48.69
C GLY A 879 -1.91 -29.95 48.98
N GLY A 880 -1.98 -29.48 50.23
CA GLY A 880 -1.46 -28.16 50.63
C GLY A 880 0.04 -27.95 50.44
N SER A 881 0.84 -29.00 50.30
CA SER A 881 2.27 -28.88 50.00
C SER A 881 2.57 -28.48 48.55
N GLY A 882 1.61 -28.68 47.65
CA GLY A 882 1.73 -28.31 46.24
C GLY A 882 1.06 -26.99 45.88
N VAL A 883 0.56 -26.24 46.87
CA VAL A 883 -0.07 -24.92 46.69
C VAL A 883 0.76 -23.89 47.43
N LEU A 884 1.39 -22.96 46.71
CA LEU A 884 2.22 -21.89 47.25
C LEU A 884 1.48 -20.55 47.17
N ILE A 885 1.52 -19.76 48.24
CA ILE A 885 0.93 -18.42 48.30
C ILE A 885 1.85 -17.42 47.59
N SER A 886 1.39 -16.80 46.50
CA SER A 886 2.20 -15.87 45.69
C SER A 886 2.00 -14.42 46.05
N SER A 887 0.78 -14.01 46.38
CA SER A 887 0.47 -12.62 46.71
C SER A 887 -0.73 -12.52 47.65
N VAL A 888 -0.70 -11.51 48.53
CA VAL A 888 -1.81 -11.18 49.44
C VAL A 888 -2.05 -9.68 49.53
N GLU A 889 -3.26 -9.27 49.90
CA GLU A 889 -3.60 -7.85 50.09
C GLU A 889 -3.49 -7.42 51.56
N LYS A 890 -3.84 -8.31 52.50
CA LYS A 890 -3.80 -7.99 53.93
C LYS A 890 -2.37 -8.01 54.49
N ALA A 891 -1.99 -6.90 55.13
CA ALA A 891 -0.66 -6.71 55.71
C ALA A 891 -0.27 -7.81 56.72
N GLU A 892 -1.22 -8.31 57.51
CA GLU A 892 -1.00 -9.37 58.48
C GLU A 892 -0.70 -10.74 57.85
N LEU A 893 -1.10 -10.95 56.59
CA LEU A 893 -0.89 -12.19 55.83
C LEU A 893 0.40 -12.18 55.00
N LYS A 894 1.02 -11.02 54.79
CA LYS A 894 2.25 -10.85 53.96
C LYS A 894 3.40 -11.78 54.36
N GLN A 895 3.50 -12.13 55.64
CA GLN A 895 4.50 -13.07 56.15
C GLN A 895 4.39 -14.50 55.58
N PHE A 896 3.26 -14.84 54.94
CA PHE A 896 3.01 -16.15 54.33
C PHE A 896 3.25 -16.17 52.81
N GLU A 897 3.58 -15.05 52.18
CA GLU A 897 4.01 -15.06 50.77
C GLU A 897 5.28 -15.93 50.62
N GLY A 898 5.33 -16.71 49.54
CA GLY A 898 6.38 -17.70 49.31
C GLY A 898 6.29 -18.94 50.22
N LYS A 899 5.22 -19.11 51.00
CA LYS A 899 4.96 -20.31 51.82
C LYS A 899 3.90 -21.20 51.18
N THR A 900 4.00 -22.50 51.41
CA THR A 900 2.93 -23.43 50.99
C THR A 900 1.75 -23.37 51.95
N VAL A 901 0.56 -23.73 51.49
CA VAL A 901 -0.62 -23.88 52.36
C VAL A 901 -0.33 -24.85 53.52
N GLU A 902 0.50 -25.86 53.30
CA GLU A 902 0.99 -26.78 54.34
C GLU A 902 1.89 -26.10 55.39
N ASP A 903 2.72 -25.13 55.00
CA ASP A 903 3.52 -24.37 55.96
C ASP A 903 2.65 -23.44 56.79
N VAL A 904 1.66 -22.79 56.16
CA VAL A 904 0.66 -21.97 56.86
C VAL A 904 -0.19 -22.83 57.81
N SER A 905 -0.56 -24.05 57.40
CA SER A 905 -1.39 -24.94 58.22
C SER A 905 -0.69 -25.34 59.52
N LYS A 906 0.63 -25.58 59.47
CA LYS A 906 1.48 -25.82 60.64
C LYS A 906 1.55 -24.58 61.54
N ALA A 907 1.70 -23.39 60.97
CA ALA A 907 1.74 -22.14 61.72
C ALA A 907 0.41 -21.86 62.43
N TRP A 908 -0.72 -22.10 61.75
CA TRP A 908 -2.07 -21.88 62.27
C TRP A 908 -2.62 -23.05 63.08
N LYS A 909 -1.91 -24.20 63.10
CA LYS A 909 -2.31 -25.46 63.75
C LYS A 909 -3.69 -25.95 63.26
N LYS A 910 -3.90 -25.92 61.95
CA LYS A 910 -5.13 -26.36 61.26
C LYS A 910 -4.80 -27.41 60.21
N THR A 911 -5.83 -28.06 59.66
CA THR A 911 -5.63 -28.92 58.48
C THR A 911 -5.41 -28.05 57.25
N PRO A 912 -4.73 -28.54 56.19
CA PRO A 912 -4.49 -27.77 54.99
C PRO A 912 -5.78 -27.25 54.31
N GLU A 913 -6.85 -28.05 54.33
CA GLU A 913 -8.14 -27.65 53.75
C GLU A 913 -8.79 -26.50 54.52
N ASP A 914 -8.78 -26.58 55.86
CA ASP A 914 -9.29 -25.50 56.70
C ASP A 914 -8.42 -24.24 56.58
N THR A 915 -7.11 -24.42 56.44
CA THR A 915 -6.16 -23.33 56.22
C THR A 915 -6.45 -22.61 54.92
N LEU A 916 -6.64 -23.32 53.80
CA LEU A 916 -6.98 -22.74 52.52
C LEU A 916 -8.27 -21.90 52.60
N MET A 917 -9.35 -22.48 53.13
CA MET A 917 -10.63 -21.78 53.27
C MET A 917 -10.53 -20.55 54.19
N ASP A 918 -9.78 -20.66 55.28
CA ASP A 918 -9.57 -19.55 56.22
C ASP A 918 -8.70 -18.45 55.63
N PHE A 919 -7.72 -18.80 54.80
CA PHE A 919 -6.86 -17.85 54.12
C PHE A 919 -7.65 -17.05 53.09
N VAL A 920 -8.46 -17.74 52.27
CA VAL A 920 -9.38 -17.10 51.32
C VAL A 920 -10.34 -16.15 52.05
N LEU A 921 -10.89 -16.55 53.19
CA LEU A 921 -11.73 -15.67 54.01
C LEU A 921 -10.97 -14.45 54.56
N ALA A 922 -9.78 -14.66 55.11
CA ALA A 922 -9.00 -13.62 55.76
C ALA A 922 -8.55 -12.53 54.77
N ASP A 923 -8.16 -12.93 53.56
CA ASP A 923 -7.71 -12.02 52.51
C ASP A 923 -8.86 -11.57 51.58
N SER A 924 -10.11 -11.89 51.92
CA SER A 924 -11.29 -11.52 51.14
C SER A 924 -11.22 -12.01 49.67
N ALA A 925 -10.68 -13.22 49.47
CA ALA A 925 -10.45 -13.90 48.20
C ALA A 925 -9.48 -13.21 47.22
N GLN A 926 -8.62 -12.29 47.69
CA GLN A 926 -7.62 -11.59 46.87
C GLN A 926 -6.26 -12.31 46.80
N THR A 927 -6.13 -13.47 47.43
CA THR A 927 -4.85 -14.20 47.49
C THR A 927 -4.52 -14.87 46.16
N GLY A 928 -3.33 -14.61 45.61
CA GLY A 928 -2.74 -15.37 44.51
C GLY A 928 -2.06 -16.66 44.97
N ALA A 929 -2.04 -17.68 44.11
CA ALA A 929 -1.40 -18.96 44.38
C ALA A 929 -0.72 -19.58 43.15
N ILE A 930 0.34 -20.34 43.40
CA ILE A 930 1.06 -21.19 42.44
C ILE A 930 0.75 -22.66 42.73
N TYR A 931 0.43 -23.41 41.69
CA TYR A 931 -0.08 -24.77 41.73
C TYR A 931 0.87 -25.73 40.99
N PHE A 932 1.57 -26.58 41.73
CA PHE A 932 2.55 -27.54 41.19
C PHE A 932 1.87 -28.83 40.72
N MET A 933 1.30 -28.79 39.51
CA MET A 933 0.40 -29.84 38.98
C MET A 933 0.88 -30.55 37.72
N ALA A 934 1.86 -30.02 36.99
CA ALA A 934 2.33 -30.56 35.71
C ALA A 934 3.68 -31.28 35.84
N SER A 935 4.08 -31.99 34.78
CA SER A 935 5.33 -32.74 34.70
C SER A 935 6.25 -32.18 33.60
N GLU A 936 7.57 -32.24 33.82
CA GLU A 936 8.57 -31.84 32.81
C GLU A 936 8.51 -32.70 31.53
N GLU A 937 8.12 -33.96 31.65
CA GLU A 937 7.98 -34.88 30.51
C GLU A 937 6.81 -34.46 29.60
N ASP A 938 5.66 -34.13 30.19
CA ASP A 938 4.51 -33.63 29.44
C ASP A 938 4.78 -32.26 28.83
N LEU A 939 5.49 -31.38 29.54
CA LEU A 939 5.94 -30.10 28.98
C LEU A 939 6.81 -30.31 27.75
N GLY A 940 7.83 -31.16 27.82
CA GLY A 940 8.67 -31.48 26.67
C GLY A 940 7.85 -32.05 25.49
N THR A 941 6.89 -32.93 25.79
CA THR A 941 5.99 -33.50 24.78
C THR A 941 5.16 -32.43 24.08
N GLY A 942 4.50 -31.55 24.82
CA GLY A 942 3.68 -30.47 24.26
C GLY A 942 4.51 -29.40 23.54
N LEU A 943 5.61 -28.94 24.14
CA LEU A 943 6.51 -27.94 23.57
C LEU A 943 7.16 -28.40 22.26
N SER A 944 7.35 -29.71 22.06
CA SER A 944 7.91 -30.27 20.82
C SER A 944 6.95 -30.21 19.62
N GLN A 945 5.64 -30.02 19.83
CA GLN A 945 4.66 -30.09 18.74
C GLN A 945 4.77 -28.87 17.81
N PRO A 946 4.76 -29.01 16.48
CA PRO A 946 5.02 -27.91 15.55
C PRO A 946 3.96 -26.80 15.55
N TRP A 947 2.79 -27.07 16.12
CA TRP A 947 1.65 -26.15 16.26
C TRP A 947 1.55 -25.53 17.65
N THR A 948 2.47 -25.81 18.57
CA THR A 948 2.50 -25.19 19.90
C THR A 948 3.36 -23.94 19.91
N SER A 949 2.80 -22.78 20.23
CA SER A 949 3.50 -21.51 20.47
C SER A 949 3.84 -21.33 21.97
N ILE A 950 4.39 -20.17 22.35
CA ILE A 950 4.69 -19.85 23.76
C ILE A 950 3.84 -18.66 24.21
N GLY A 951 3.19 -18.83 25.36
CA GLY A 951 2.52 -17.77 26.11
C GLY A 951 3.11 -17.69 27.52
N LEU A 952 3.13 -16.50 28.12
CA LEU A 952 3.62 -16.31 29.48
C LEU A 952 2.54 -16.57 30.53
N ASP A 953 1.28 -16.32 30.17
CA ASP A 953 0.13 -16.27 31.07
C ASP A 953 0.43 -15.36 32.28
N ALA A 954 0.97 -14.16 32.01
CA ALA A 954 1.33 -13.22 33.07
C ALA A 954 1.12 -11.78 32.65
N ASN A 955 0.83 -10.94 33.63
CA ASN A 955 0.86 -9.49 33.50
C ASN A 955 2.30 -9.00 33.27
N GLU A 956 2.43 -7.87 32.60
CA GLU A 956 3.67 -7.10 32.65
C GLU A 956 3.90 -6.56 34.06
N MET A 957 5.16 -6.57 34.47
CA MET A 957 5.63 -6.13 35.76
C MET A 957 6.99 -5.44 35.63
N SER A 958 7.16 -4.35 36.38
CA SER A 958 8.45 -3.75 36.68
C SER A 958 8.81 -3.97 38.15
N LEU A 959 10.11 -4.13 38.44
CA LEU A 959 10.61 -4.52 39.77
C LEU A 959 10.36 -3.47 40.88
N ASP A 960 10.04 -2.24 40.48
CA ASP A 960 9.73 -1.11 41.35
C ASP A 960 8.38 -0.46 40.99
N GLY A 961 7.56 -1.16 40.19
CA GLY A 961 6.27 -0.69 39.72
C GLY A 961 5.15 -0.81 40.75
N PRO A 962 4.01 -0.11 40.54
CA PRO A 962 2.84 -0.21 41.41
C PRO A 962 2.25 -1.63 41.45
N THR A 963 2.41 -2.40 40.36
CA THR A 963 1.92 -3.79 40.22
C THR A 963 2.96 -4.83 40.61
N TYR A 964 4.08 -4.44 41.23
CA TYR A 964 5.15 -5.35 41.60
C TYR A 964 4.73 -6.37 42.67
N GLU A 965 4.98 -7.66 42.38
CA GLU A 965 4.78 -8.77 43.33
C GLU A 965 6.07 -9.59 43.50
N ALA A 966 6.67 -9.54 44.69
CA ALA A 966 7.95 -10.18 44.98
C ALA A 966 7.96 -11.72 44.90
N HIS A 967 6.77 -12.33 44.93
CA HIS A 967 6.57 -13.78 44.93
C HIS A 967 5.70 -14.25 43.77
N ALA A 968 5.66 -13.47 42.67
CA ALA A 968 4.99 -13.84 41.43
C ALA A 968 5.49 -15.18 40.85
N HIS A 969 4.79 -15.71 39.86
CA HIS A 969 5.27 -16.91 39.16
C HIS A 969 6.50 -16.58 38.30
N PRO A 970 7.56 -17.42 38.25
CA PRO A 970 8.78 -17.15 37.48
C PRO A 970 8.55 -16.95 35.97
N ARG A 971 7.44 -17.48 35.44
CA ARG A 971 6.96 -17.24 34.06
C ARG A 971 6.88 -15.76 33.67
N THR A 972 6.67 -14.86 34.65
CA THR A 972 6.64 -13.41 34.41
C THR A 972 7.96 -12.89 33.84
N PHE A 973 9.11 -13.41 34.28
CA PHE A 973 10.43 -12.88 33.91
C PHE A 973 11.30 -13.84 33.08
N GLY A 974 10.87 -15.10 32.88
CA GLY A 974 11.75 -16.12 32.31
C GLY A 974 11.17 -17.09 31.28
N SER A 975 9.91 -17.00 30.87
CA SER A 975 9.33 -17.99 29.93
C SER A 975 10.12 -18.13 28.62
N VAL A 976 10.36 -17.06 27.88
CA VAL A 976 11.03 -17.18 26.58
C VAL A 976 12.51 -17.57 26.73
N PRO A 977 13.29 -16.94 27.64
CA PRO A 977 14.67 -17.34 27.89
C PRO A 977 14.81 -18.77 28.43
N ARG A 978 13.86 -19.25 29.24
CA ARG A 978 13.79 -20.66 29.66
C ARG A 978 13.56 -21.58 28.47
N PHE A 979 12.62 -21.26 27.60
CA PHE A 979 12.34 -22.06 26.41
C PHE A 979 13.59 -22.17 25.51
N LEU A 980 14.24 -21.05 25.20
CA LEU A 980 15.43 -21.02 24.35
C LEU A 980 16.68 -21.62 25.03
N GLY A 981 16.90 -21.34 26.31
CA GLY A 981 18.06 -21.83 27.05
C GLY A 981 17.91 -23.28 27.49
N HIS A 982 16.89 -23.57 28.30
CA HIS A 982 16.71 -24.88 28.92
C HIS A 982 16.23 -25.94 27.91
N TYR A 983 15.18 -25.66 27.13
CA TYR A 983 14.59 -26.69 26.26
C TYR A 983 15.31 -26.80 24.90
N VAL A 984 15.75 -25.67 24.31
CA VAL A 984 16.34 -25.66 22.95
C VAL A 984 17.86 -25.85 23.00
N ARG A 985 18.60 -24.97 23.69
CA ARG A 985 20.07 -25.04 23.76
C ARG A 985 20.54 -26.26 24.55
N ASP A 986 20.06 -26.43 25.78
CA ASP A 986 20.56 -27.47 26.70
C ASP A 986 19.85 -28.81 26.50
N GLY A 987 18.53 -28.79 26.31
CA GLY A 987 17.68 -29.98 26.17
C GLY A 987 17.61 -30.54 24.75
N HIS A 988 18.05 -29.79 23.73
CA HIS A 988 17.97 -30.16 22.31
C HIS A 988 16.57 -30.63 21.86
N LEU A 989 15.50 -30.08 22.45
CA LEU A 989 14.13 -30.49 22.19
C LEU A 989 13.73 -30.28 20.71
N LEU A 990 14.24 -29.22 20.10
CA LEU A 990 14.03 -28.87 18.70
C LEU A 990 15.16 -27.94 18.20
N PRO A 991 15.35 -27.81 16.87
CA PRO A 991 16.28 -26.82 16.30
C PRO A 991 15.89 -25.39 16.67
N LEU A 992 16.89 -24.50 16.81
CA LEU A 992 16.68 -23.11 17.20
C LEU A 992 15.78 -22.36 16.22
N GLU A 993 15.91 -22.60 14.91
CA GLU A 993 15.11 -21.95 13.88
C GLU A 993 13.62 -22.32 13.99
N ALA A 994 13.32 -23.57 14.36
CA ALA A 994 11.96 -24.01 14.64
C ALA A 994 11.43 -23.41 15.95
N ALA A 995 12.28 -23.24 16.96
CA ALA A 995 11.93 -22.57 18.20
C ALA A 995 11.62 -21.08 18.00
N ILE A 996 12.44 -20.37 17.19
CA ILE A 996 12.19 -18.97 16.84
C ILE A 996 10.86 -18.83 16.09
N ARG A 997 10.58 -19.70 15.12
CA ARG A 997 9.26 -19.73 14.44
C ARG A 997 8.09 -19.84 15.43
N LYS A 998 8.21 -20.69 16.45
CA LYS A 998 7.15 -20.90 17.48
C LYS A 998 6.83 -19.67 18.31
N ILE A 999 7.77 -18.74 18.44
CA ILE A 999 7.61 -17.50 19.22
C ILE A 999 7.57 -16.25 18.33
N THR A 1000 7.45 -16.40 16.99
CA THR A 1000 7.42 -15.29 16.04
C THR A 1000 6.35 -15.49 14.96
N SER A 1001 6.67 -16.18 13.87
CA SER A 1001 5.79 -16.29 12.71
C SER A 1001 4.59 -17.20 12.95
N LEU A 1002 4.70 -18.21 13.85
CA LEU A 1002 3.58 -19.07 14.22
C LEU A 1002 2.46 -18.26 14.91
N PRO A 1003 2.74 -17.54 16.02
CA PRO A 1003 1.72 -16.69 16.63
C PRO A 1003 1.23 -15.56 15.71
N ALA A 1004 2.11 -14.94 14.92
CA ALA A 1004 1.68 -13.92 13.94
C ALA A 1004 0.72 -14.48 12.88
N GLN A 1005 1.00 -15.68 12.35
CA GLN A 1005 0.11 -16.36 11.40
C GLN A 1005 -1.24 -16.67 12.04
N ARG A 1006 -1.19 -17.18 13.27
CA ARG A 1006 -2.34 -17.65 14.03
C ARG A 1006 -3.32 -16.51 14.32
N GLU A 1007 -2.81 -15.42 14.88
CA GLU A 1007 -3.60 -14.23 15.23
C GLU A 1007 -3.81 -13.27 14.05
N HIS A 1008 -3.38 -13.66 12.85
CA HIS A 1008 -3.52 -12.89 11.62
C HIS A 1008 -2.87 -11.49 11.69
N LEU A 1009 -1.70 -11.40 12.33
CA LEU A 1009 -0.94 -10.16 12.50
C LEU A 1009 -0.14 -9.83 11.23
N GLU A 1010 -0.81 -9.17 10.28
CA GLU A 1010 -0.23 -8.85 8.98
C GLU A 1010 1.04 -7.99 9.08
N GLY A 1011 2.09 -8.42 8.37
CA GLY A 1011 3.37 -7.71 8.34
C GLY A 1011 4.21 -7.82 9.61
N ARG A 1012 3.94 -8.80 10.50
CA ARG A 1012 4.74 -9.10 11.71
C ARG A 1012 5.21 -10.56 11.74
N GLY A 1013 6.13 -10.87 12.65
CA GLY A 1013 6.61 -12.23 12.92
C GLY A 1013 7.64 -12.77 11.93
N LEU A 1014 8.11 -11.96 10.97
CA LEU A 1014 9.18 -12.33 10.03
C LEU A 1014 10.14 -11.15 9.82
N LEU A 1015 11.42 -11.45 9.60
CA LEU A 1015 12.41 -10.47 9.14
C LEU A 1015 12.35 -10.39 7.61
N LYS A 1016 11.42 -9.61 7.08
CA LYS A 1016 11.17 -9.49 5.64
C LYS A 1016 10.96 -8.02 5.23
N PRO A 1017 11.53 -7.56 4.09
CA PRO A 1017 11.27 -6.22 3.60
C PRO A 1017 9.78 -5.86 3.56
N GLY A 1018 9.45 -4.66 4.05
CA GLY A 1018 8.08 -4.16 4.20
C GLY A 1018 7.40 -4.53 5.52
N TYR A 1019 7.90 -5.51 6.28
CA TYR A 1019 7.32 -5.89 7.58
C TYR A 1019 7.69 -4.86 8.66
N PHE A 1020 6.92 -4.79 9.75
CA PHE A 1020 7.27 -3.97 10.89
C PHE A 1020 8.60 -4.44 11.50
N ALA A 1021 9.44 -3.48 11.90
CA ALA A 1021 10.73 -3.77 12.49
C ALA A 1021 10.60 -4.11 13.98
N ASP A 1022 9.87 -5.18 14.28
CA ASP A 1022 9.95 -5.85 15.57
C ASP A 1022 11.11 -6.84 15.53
N VAL A 1023 12.16 -6.61 16.32
CA VAL A 1023 13.40 -7.39 16.25
C VAL A 1023 13.94 -7.67 17.64
N THR A 1024 14.39 -8.90 17.86
CA THR A 1024 15.10 -9.30 19.08
C THR A 1024 16.50 -9.77 18.71
N ILE A 1025 17.49 -9.23 19.42
CA ILE A 1025 18.91 -9.60 19.30
C ILE A 1025 19.33 -10.26 20.60
N PHE A 1026 19.87 -11.48 20.51
CA PHE A 1026 20.21 -12.26 21.69
C PHE A 1026 21.44 -13.16 21.48
N ASP A 1027 22.12 -13.48 22.58
CA ASP A 1027 23.23 -14.41 22.62
C ASP A 1027 22.71 -15.86 22.75
N PRO A 1028 22.83 -16.69 21.71
CA PRO A 1028 22.34 -18.06 21.75
C PRO A 1028 23.12 -18.95 22.72
N ALA A 1029 24.33 -18.56 23.14
CA ALA A 1029 25.14 -19.32 24.08
C ALA A 1029 24.73 -19.08 25.53
N THR A 1030 24.26 -17.87 25.88
CA THR A 1030 23.98 -17.48 27.27
C THR A 1030 22.49 -17.34 27.61
N ILE A 1031 21.60 -17.23 26.61
CA ILE A 1031 20.14 -17.07 26.83
C ILE A 1031 19.60 -18.08 27.86
N ILE A 1032 19.08 -17.59 28.99
CA ILE A 1032 18.52 -18.42 30.07
C ILE A 1032 17.65 -17.60 31.05
N ASP A 1033 16.69 -18.26 31.68
CA ASP A 1033 15.96 -17.73 32.83
C ASP A 1033 16.77 -17.84 34.13
N HIS A 1034 16.71 -16.80 34.97
CA HIS A 1034 17.19 -16.84 36.35
C HIS A 1034 16.04 -16.89 37.37
N ALA A 1035 14.82 -16.59 36.95
CA ALA A 1035 13.64 -16.58 37.78
C ALA A 1035 13.31 -18.00 38.28
N THR A 1036 13.15 -18.15 39.59
CA THR A 1036 12.75 -19.42 40.23
C THR A 1036 11.51 -19.22 41.07
N PHE A 1037 10.83 -20.30 41.48
CA PHE A 1037 9.68 -20.21 42.39
C PHE A 1037 9.99 -19.55 43.75
N VAL A 1038 11.27 -19.54 44.15
CA VAL A 1038 11.71 -18.94 45.43
C VAL A 1038 12.18 -17.49 45.23
N LYS A 1039 12.72 -17.18 44.06
CA LYS A 1039 13.20 -15.84 43.66
C LYS A 1039 12.72 -15.55 42.24
N PRO A 1040 11.45 -15.17 42.06
CA PRO A 1040 10.84 -15.06 40.74
C PRO A 1040 11.10 -13.72 40.04
N ASP A 1041 11.57 -12.71 40.77
CA ASP A 1041 11.85 -11.34 40.34
C ASP A 1041 13.24 -11.17 39.68
N GLN A 1042 13.88 -12.28 39.29
CA GLN A 1042 15.19 -12.25 38.65
C GLN A 1042 15.06 -12.09 37.14
N LEU A 1043 15.66 -11.04 36.58
CA LEU A 1043 15.73 -10.85 35.14
C LEU A 1043 16.52 -11.99 34.47
N SER A 1044 16.07 -12.35 33.28
CA SER A 1044 16.76 -13.30 32.42
C SER A 1044 18.07 -12.74 31.86
N GLU A 1045 18.91 -13.62 31.34
CA GLU A 1045 20.19 -13.29 30.70
C GLU A 1045 20.14 -13.62 29.21
N GLY A 1046 20.93 -12.91 28.40
CA GLY A 1046 21.18 -13.21 26.99
C GLY A 1046 20.37 -12.41 25.98
N ILE A 1047 19.37 -11.63 26.38
CA ILE A 1047 18.73 -10.64 25.50
C ILE A 1047 19.55 -9.35 25.49
N ASP A 1048 20.08 -8.98 24.32
CA ASP A 1048 20.87 -7.76 24.16
C ASP A 1048 19.96 -6.57 23.78
N PHE A 1049 19.05 -6.77 22.83
CA PHE A 1049 18.13 -5.73 22.36
C PHE A 1049 16.72 -6.27 22.09
N THR A 1050 15.74 -5.44 22.42
CA THR A 1050 14.33 -5.61 22.00
C THR A 1050 13.89 -4.33 21.30
N ILE A 1051 13.48 -4.47 20.04
CA ILE A 1051 13.16 -3.38 19.13
C ILE A 1051 11.70 -3.53 18.73
N VAL A 1052 10.89 -2.49 18.91
CA VAL A 1052 9.47 -2.48 18.56
C VAL A 1052 9.22 -1.41 17.52
N ASN A 1053 8.65 -1.78 16.38
CA ASN A 1053 8.39 -0.87 15.25
C ASN A 1053 9.62 0.02 14.91
N GLY A 1054 10.82 -0.57 14.96
CA GLY A 1054 12.11 0.08 14.64
C GLY A 1054 12.71 0.96 15.72
N GLN A 1055 12.10 1.06 16.91
CA GLN A 1055 12.66 1.79 18.05
C GLN A 1055 13.19 0.80 19.09
N VAL A 1056 14.38 1.07 19.63
CA VAL A 1056 14.98 0.25 20.69
C VAL A 1056 14.25 0.53 21.99
N GLU A 1057 13.53 -0.47 22.52
CA GLU A 1057 12.79 -0.43 23.79
C GLU A 1057 13.64 -0.95 24.96
N TYR A 1058 14.49 -1.94 24.69
CA TYR A 1058 15.42 -2.54 25.64
C TYR A 1058 16.83 -2.63 25.04
N ASP A 1059 17.83 -2.28 25.84
CA ASP A 1059 19.25 -2.19 25.47
C ASP A 1059 20.12 -2.64 26.65
N HIS A 1060 20.74 -3.82 26.55
CA HIS A 1060 21.68 -4.40 27.51
C HIS A 1060 21.26 -4.24 28.99
N GLY A 1061 20.13 -4.83 29.38
CA GLY A 1061 19.68 -4.76 30.76
C GLY A 1061 18.78 -3.56 31.10
N LYS A 1062 18.61 -2.60 30.17
CA LYS A 1062 17.96 -1.31 30.47
C LYS A 1062 16.82 -1.01 29.52
N LEU A 1063 15.73 -0.50 30.07
CA LEU A 1063 14.66 0.14 29.31
C LEU A 1063 15.11 1.51 28.80
N THR A 1064 14.74 1.85 27.57
CA THR A 1064 15.06 3.15 26.98
C THR A 1064 13.99 4.20 27.28
N GLY A 1065 12.78 3.77 27.61
CA GLY A 1065 11.61 4.63 27.79
C GLY A 1065 10.92 5.01 26.48
N ALA A 1066 11.24 4.33 25.37
CA ALA A 1066 10.43 4.40 24.17
C ALA A 1066 9.02 3.81 24.42
N ALA A 1067 8.10 4.12 23.50
CA ALA A 1067 6.71 3.68 23.56
C ALA A 1067 6.20 3.48 22.12
N ALA A 1068 6.93 2.67 21.36
CA ALA A 1068 6.73 2.47 19.94
C ALA A 1068 5.66 1.44 19.60
N GLY A 1069 5.18 0.69 20.60
CA GLY A 1069 4.11 -0.29 20.48
C GLY A 1069 2.82 0.27 19.88
N LYS A 1070 2.06 -0.62 19.24
CA LYS A 1070 0.77 -0.33 18.60
C LYS A 1070 -0.29 -1.30 19.06
N VAL A 1071 -1.50 -0.81 19.26
CA VAL A 1071 -2.66 -1.69 19.38
C VAL A 1071 -2.88 -2.43 18.06
N LEU A 1072 -3.23 -3.71 18.16
CA LEU A 1072 -3.43 -4.62 17.05
C LEU A 1072 -4.91 -4.94 16.99
N ARG A 1073 -5.55 -4.50 15.90
CA ARG A 1073 -6.98 -4.66 15.69
C ARG A 1073 -7.25 -5.84 14.76
N GLY A 1074 -8.16 -6.72 15.15
CA GLY A 1074 -8.57 -7.88 14.38
C GLY A 1074 -9.27 -7.52 13.07
N ARG A 1075 -9.39 -8.49 12.17
CA ARG A 1075 -9.94 -8.34 10.80
C ARG A 1075 -11.36 -7.79 10.74
N GLY A 1076 -12.13 -7.96 11.81
CA GLY A 1076 -13.48 -7.43 11.94
C GLY A 1076 -13.58 -5.93 12.16
N TRP A 1077 -12.46 -5.26 12.41
CA TRP A 1077 -12.44 -3.86 12.81
C TRP A 1077 -13.08 -2.93 11.77
N GLN A 1078 -13.92 -2.02 12.26
CA GLN A 1078 -14.57 -0.99 11.47
C GLN A 1078 -14.27 0.36 12.12
N ALA A 1079 -13.66 1.28 11.37
CA ALA A 1079 -13.38 2.62 11.87
C ALA A 1079 -14.70 3.29 12.30
N SER A 1080 -14.81 3.63 13.59
CA SER A 1080 -15.97 4.34 14.10
C SER A 1080 -15.97 5.78 13.59
N ASN A 1081 -17.04 6.20 12.91
CA ASN A 1081 -17.24 7.57 12.37
C ASN A 1081 -17.48 8.66 13.45
N ASN A 1082 -17.06 8.44 14.70
CA ASN A 1082 -17.38 9.32 15.83
C ASN A 1082 -16.22 10.21 16.26
#